data_AF-A0A1A8PKD7-F1
#
_entry.id   AF-A0A1A8PKD7-F1
#
_cell.length_a   1.000
_cell.length_b   1.000
_cell.length_c   1.000
_cell.angle_alpha   90.00
_cell.angle_beta   90.00
_cell.angle_gamma   90.00
#
_symmetry.space_group_name_H-M   'P 1'
#
loop_
_entity.id
_entity.type
_entity.pdbx_description
1 polymer ?
#
loop_
_entity_poly.entity_id
_entity_poly.type
_entity_poly.pdbx_seq_one_letter_code
_entity_poly.pdbx_strand_id
1 'polypeptide(L)'
;MECLLLFLVCFSAFLPLTTCEDQRIPTEKLLVVTVATKETGGFSRFLRSAKYFNYTVKVLGRGETWTGGDHMSAPGGGQKVRLLKAALEKMTSEDQIVLFVDSFDVVFASSPKELLRKFQQAKHKVVFSSESLIWPDRHLEDKHPHVREGNRFLGSGGFIGYLPNVKQMISNWTGGDDDSDQLFFTKIYIDPAKRKALNITLDSKCRLFQNLHGALDEVVLKFENGRVRARNVQYDTLPVIIHGNGPTKLQINYLGNYIPNAWSFEDGCTVCHENLRSLSALKESEFPLVVIGIFIQQPTPFVSVFFERLLKLQYPKNRLRLFIYNQEPHHEGQVSSFLQDHGSLYQDFKSVGPEEEMDAPASRDLAFDLCRKDKDCDYFFNLDIEVVLQNENTLKILIEQNLPIIAPMITRSGRLWSNFWGALSADGYYARSEDYVDIVQGRRVGVWNVPYVSSVYLVEAGVLRSDLKQYQLFSSSSLDPDMAFCHNVRSQGIFMFVTNMDTFGRILSTENYRTEHLHNDLWQIFENQQDWQDRYIHENYTRMMTDKLVENPCPDVYWFPIFTDVACDHMVEEMEHFGKWSGGGNVDTRIQGGYENVPTIDIHMNQINFEKEWHKFLLEYIAPVTEKMFPGYYTKVRRPNRTGCHLL
;
A
#
# COMPACT_ATOMS: atom_id res chain seq x y z
N MET A 1 70.54 43.75 43.11
CA MET A 1 69.41 44.61 42.75
C MET A 1 68.16 43.96 43.29
N GLU A 2 67.57 44.63 44.27
CA GLU A 2 66.32 44.30 44.93
C GLU A 2 65.17 44.20 43.92
N CYS A 3 64.21 43.29 44.15
CA CYS A 3 62.84 43.67 44.55
C CYS A 3 61.85 42.49 44.47
N LEU A 4 61.19 42.29 45.61
CA LEU A 4 59.81 41.82 45.83
C LEU A 4 59.17 40.82 44.85
N LEU A 5 58.84 39.64 45.40
CA LEU A 5 57.62 38.92 45.01
C LEU A 5 56.92 38.40 46.27
N LEU A 6 55.69 38.87 46.45
CA LEU A 6 54.78 38.55 47.56
C LEU A 6 54.47 37.05 47.63
N PHE A 7 54.57 36.52 48.85
CA PHE A 7 53.95 35.27 49.27
C PHE A 7 52.43 35.45 49.42
N LEU A 8 51.66 34.60 48.75
CA LEU A 8 50.25 34.34 49.08
C LEU A 8 50.03 32.82 49.04
N VAL A 9 50.02 32.22 50.23
CA VAL A 9 49.70 30.82 50.48
C VAL A 9 48.17 30.68 50.44
N CYS A 10 47.63 30.08 49.39
CA CYS A 10 46.24 29.62 49.35
C CYS A 10 46.19 28.14 49.72
N PHE A 11 45.57 27.85 50.87
CA PHE A 11 45.18 26.51 51.30
C PHE A 11 44.18 25.90 50.31
N SER A 12 44.61 24.88 49.55
CA SER A 12 43.72 24.03 48.76
C SER A 12 43.20 22.89 49.63
N ALA A 13 41.96 23.03 50.11
CA ALA A 13 41.21 21.92 50.70
C ALA A 13 40.81 20.93 49.58
N PHE A 14 41.40 19.74 49.60
CA PHE A 14 40.95 18.60 48.80
C PHE A 14 39.58 18.13 49.31
N LEU A 15 38.51 18.52 48.61
CA LEU A 15 37.24 17.80 48.65
C LEU A 15 37.32 16.66 47.62
N PRO A 16 37.05 15.40 48.00
CA PRO A 16 36.97 14.33 47.02
C PRO A 16 35.74 14.54 46.14
N LEU A 17 35.96 14.70 44.84
CA LEU A 17 34.95 14.51 43.80
C LEU A 17 34.49 13.05 43.87
N THR A 18 33.45 12.78 44.64
CA THR A 18 32.66 11.56 44.49
C THR A 18 31.94 11.66 43.15
N THR A 19 32.53 11.06 42.12
CA THR A 19 31.84 10.69 40.90
C THR A 19 30.75 9.69 41.29
N CYS A 20 29.53 10.18 41.52
CA CYS A 20 28.36 9.35 41.64
C CYS A 20 28.05 8.81 40.24
N GLU A 21 28.68 7.69 39.87
CA GLU A 21 28.20 6.88 38.75
C GLU A 21 26.80 6.41 39.12
N ASP A 22 25.78 7.05 38.56
CA ASP A 22 24.39 6.63 38.68
C ASP A 22 24.32 5.16 38.22
N GLN A 23 24.10 4.24 39.17
CA GLN A 23 24.09 2.80 38.90
C GLN A 23 23.07 2.53 37.79
N ARG A 24 23.55 2.15 36.60
CA ARG A 24 22.69 1.87 35.46
C ARG A 24 21.86 0.64 35.77
N ILE A 25 20.55 0.73 35.52
CA ILE A 25 19.66 -0.41 35.71
C ILE A 25 20.01 -1.48 34.66
N PRO A 26 20.29 -2.73 35.07
CA PRO A 26 20.53 -3.82 34.15
C PRO A 26 19.29 -4.12 33.30
N THR A 27 19.48 -4.42 32.01
CA THR A 27 18.38 -4.63 31.06
C THR A 27 17.56 -5.88 31.37
N GLU A 28 18.14 -6.86 32.07
CA GLU A 28 17.49 -8.10 32.49
C GLU A 28 16.38 -7.85 33.52
N LYS A 29 16.40 -6.68 34.19
CA LYS A 29 15.35 -6.28 35.14
C LYS A 29 14.11 -5.71 34.46
N LEU A 30 14.16 -5.41 33.16
CA LEU A 30 13.02 -4.87 32.42
C LEU A 30 12.14 -6.00 31.89
N LEU A 31 10.86 -5.95 32.21
CA LEU A 31 9.85 -6.79 31.58
C LEU A 31 8.80 -5.91 30.90
N VAL A 32 8.58 -6.15 29.60
CA VAL A 32 7.47 -5.56 28.86
C VAL A 32 6.23 -6.42 29.08
N VAL A 33 5.12 -5.80 29.45
CA VAL A 33 3.83 -6.46 29.62
C VAL A 33 2.84 -5.81 28.67
N THR A 34 2.13 -6.61 27.91
CA THR A 34 1.11 -6.14 26.98
C THR A 34 -0.09 -7.08 27.00
N VAL A 35 -1.22 -6.61 26.47
CA VAL A 35 -2.44 -7.41 26.33
C VAL A 35 -2.70 -7.62 24.85
N ALA A 36 -2.93 -8.87 24.45
CA ALA A 36 -3.33 -9.23 23.10
C ALA A 36 -4.19 -10.50 23.15
N THR A 37 -5.45 -10.37 22.73
CA THR A 37 -6.41 -11.50 22.69
C THR A 37 -6.29 -12.33 21.41
N LYS A 38 -5.80 -11.70 20.32
CA LYS A 38 -5.61 -12.30 19.00
C LYS A 38 -4.26 -11.90 18.39
N GLU A 39 -3.78 -12.74 17.48
CA GLU A 39 -2.60 -12.46 16.64
C GLU A 39 -3.01 -11.60 15.45
N THR A 40 -2.85 -10.28 15.57
CA THR A 40 -3.17 -9.32 14.49
C THR A 40 -1.91 -8.87 13.75
N GLY A 41 -2.09 -8.23 12.59
CA GLY A 41 -0.97 -7.59 11.87
C GLY A 41 -0.28 -6.51 12.71
N GLY A 42 -1.07 -5.75 13.47
CA GLY A 42 -0.56 -4.76 14.43
C GLY A 42 0.28 -5.39 15.54
N PHE A 43 -0.22 -6.48 16.14
CA PHE A 43 0.51 -7.25 17.15
C PHE A 43 1.82 -7.86 16.62
N SER A 44 1.78 -8.40 15.40
CA SER A 44 2.97 -8.95 14.73
C SER A 44 4.02 -7.87 14.48
N ARG A 45 3.60 -6.67 14.06
CA ARG A 45 4.48 -5.49 13.93
C ARG A 45 5.11 -5.10 15.28
N PHE A 46 4.32 -5.06 16.34
CA PHE A 46 4.80 -4.80 17.69
C PHE A 46 5.87 -5.80 18.13
N LEU A 47 5.59 -7.10 18.04
CA LEU A 47 6.53 -8.16 18.41
C LEU A 47 7.82 -8.12 17.59
N ARG A 48 7.73 -7.84 16.28
CA ARG A 48 8.89 -7.68 15.41
C ARG A 48 9.79 -6.53 15.88
N SER A 49 9.22 -5.37 16.16
CA SER A 49 9.98 -4.21 16.68
C SER A 49 10.59 -4.49 18.07
N ALA A 50 9.87 -5.22 18.92
CA ALA A 50 10.35 -5.63 20.24
C ALA A 50 11.53 -6.60 20.12
N LYS A 51 11.42 -7.61 19.24
CA LYS A 51 12.46 -8.60 18.96
C LYS A 51 13.73 -7.97 18.40
N TYR A 52 13.60 -7.01 17.48
CA TYR A 52 14.75 -6.28 16.91
C TYR A 52 15.64 -5.66 17.98
N PHE A 53 15.04 -5.12 19.05
CA PHE A 53 15.76 -4.51 20.17
C PHE A 53 16.02 -5.46 21.36
N ASN A 54 15.70 -6.75 21.24
CA ASN A 54 15.82 -7.75 22.30
C ASN A 54 15.01 -7.42 23.58
N TYR A 55 13.79 -6.90 23.44
CA TYR A 55 12.87 -6.78 24.57
C TYR A 55 12.32 -8.14 25.01
N THR A 56 12.22 -8.37 26.31
CA THR A 56 11.47 -9.50 26.88
C THR A 56 10.01 -9.11 27.07
N VAL A 57 9.11 -9.73 26.31
CA VAL A 57 7.68 -9.42 26.29
C VAL A 57 6.86 -10.54 26.93
N LYS A 58 6.00 -10.19 27.88
CA LYS A 58 4.95 -11.03 28.46
C LYS A 58 3.60 -10.59 27.94
N VAL A 59 2.97 -11.46 27.16
CA VAL A 59 1.65 -11.23 26.54
C VAL A 59 0.57 -11.80 27.45
N LEU A 60 -0.44 -10.99 27.75
CA LEU A 60 -1.59 -11.35 28.58
C LEU A 60 -2.86 -11.49 27.73
N GLY A 61 -3.78 -12.36 28.16
CA GLY A 61 -5.09 -12.52 27.53
C GLY A 61 -5.10 -13.33 26.23
N ARG A 62 -4.00 -14.00 25.86
CA ARG A 62 -3.92 -14.79 24.62
C ARG A 62 -4.95 -15.91 24.63
N GLY A 63 -5.85 -15.91 23.65
CA GLY A 63 -6.95 -16.88 23.56
C GLY A 63 -8.18 -16.56 24.43
N GLU A 64 -8.15 -15.48 25.23
CA GLU A 64 -9.33 -14.97 25.90
C GLU A 64 -10.18 -14.11 24.95
N THR A 65 -11.50 -14.15 25.11
CA THR A 65 -12.41 -13.24 24.41
C THR A 65 -12.22 -11.82 24.95
N TRP A 66 -12.15 -10.84 24.05
CA TRP A 66 -12.12 -9.44 24.44
C TRP A 66 -13.51 -9.01 24.95
N THR A 67 -13.57 -8.58 26.20
CA THR A 67 -14.76 -8.06 26.89
C THR A 67 -14.59 -6.60 27.31
N GLY A 68 -13.49 -5.95 26.92
CA GLY A 68 -13.14 -4.61 27.34
C GLY A 68 -13.83 -3.45 26.62
N GLY A 69 -15.01 -3.67 26.04
CA GLY A 69 -15.73 -2.67 25.26
C GLY A 69 -15.26 -2.54 23.80
N ASP A 70 -15.93 -1.69 23.02
CA ASP A 70 -15.56 -1.46 21.63
C ASP A 70 -14.39 -0.45 21.53
N HIS A 71 -13.42 -0.73 20.67
CA HIS A 71 -12.23 0.11 20.49
C HIS A 71 -12.57 1.44 19.79
N MET A 72 -13.74 1.51 19.15
CA MET A 72 -14.22 2.68 18.40
C MET A 72 -15.18 3.58 19.20
N SER A 73 -15.71 3.12 20.35
CA SER A 73 -16.65 3.87 21.18
C SER A 73 -16.21 3.93 22.64
N ALA A 74 -16.01 5.16 23.14
CA ALA A 74 -15.58 5.45 24.51
C ALA A 74 -16.64 5.09 25.57
N PRO A 75 -16.27 4.72 26.83
CA PRO A 75 -14.97 4.25 27.34
C PRO A 75 -14.89 2.71 27.51
N GLY A 76 -13.67 2.14 27.53
CA GLY A 76 -13.40 0.72 27.77
C GLY A 76 -11.96 0.42 28.20
N GLY A 77 -11.56 -0.85 28.20
CA GLY A 77 -10.17 -1.30 28.42
C GLY A 77 -9.85 -1.89 29.80
N GLY A 78 -10.81 -1.93 30.72
CA GLY A 78 -10.68 -2.45 32.08
C GLY A 78 -10.19 -3.90 32.16
N GLN A 79 -10.52 -4.73 31.16
CA GLN A 79 -9.98 -6.08 31.01
C GLN A 79 -8.44 -6.09 31.05
N LYS A 80 -7.79 -5.07 30.45
CA LYS A 80 -6.32 -4.93 30.49
C LYS A 80 -5.81 -4.76 31.91
N VAL A 81 -6.49 -3.95 32.71
CA VAL A 81 -6.12 -3.68 34.12
C VAL A 81 -6.32 -4.93 34.97
N ARG A 82 -7.43 -5.65 34.80
CA ARG A 82 -7.66 -6.95 35.48
C ARG A 82 -6.57 -7.97 35.17
N LEU A 83 -6.27 -8.15 33.88
CA LEU A 83 -5.23 -9.08 33.43
C LEU A 83 -3.85 -8.68 33.96
N LEU A 84 -3.52 -7.39 33.90
CA LEU A 84 -2.27 -6.86 34.44
C LEU A 84 -2.17 -7.11 35.94
N LYS A 85 -3.23 -6.83 36.72
CA LYS A 85 -3.29 -7.08 38.16
C LYS A 85 -2.97 -8.54 38.50
N ALA A 86 -3.68 -9.47 37.86
CA ALA A 86 -3.46 -10.91 38.06
C ALA A 86 -2.04 -11.35 37.64
N ALA A 87 -1.45 -10.71 36.62
CA ALA A 87 -0.10 -11.01 36.18
C ALA A 87 0.98 -10.48 37.13
N LEU A 88 0.79 -9.27 37.69
CA LEU A 88 1.73 -8.66 38.62
C LEU A 88 1.71 -9.36 39.99
N GLU A 89 0.55 -9.80 40.49
CA GLU A 89 0.43 -10.54 41.75
C GLU A 89 1.35 -11.77 41.79
N LYS A 90 1.56 -12.43 40.64
CA LYS A 90 2.44 -13.60 40.49
C LYS A 90 3.94 -13.27 40.43
N MET A 91 4.31 -12.00 40.27
CA MET A 91 5.72 -11.57 40.18
C MET A 91 6.29 -11.32 41.59
N THR A 92 7.47 -11.86 41.89
CA THR A 92 8.09 -11.78 43.24
C THR A 92 9.35 -10.92 43.30
N SER A 93 9.95 -10.56 42.17
CA SER A 93 11.21 -9.80 42.13
C SER A 93 10.96 -8.30 42.36
N GLU A 94 11.22 -7.82 43.58
CA GLU A 94 10.94 -6.43 43.97
C GLU A 94 11.76 -5.38 43.19
N ASP A 95 12.89 -5.79 42.60
CA ASP A 95 13.78 -4.94 41.81
C ASP A 95 13.44 -4.91 40.30
N GLN A 96 12.39 -5.63 39.89
CA GLN A 96 11.94 -5.67 38.50
C GLN A 96 11.25 -4.35 38.10
N ILE A 97 11.43 -3.98 36.84
CA ILE A 97 10.79 -2.82 36.20
C ILE A 97 9.80 -3.33 35.18
N VAL A 98 8.59 -2.82 35.28
CA VAL A 98 7.49 -3.18 34.39
C VAL A 98 7.27 -2.03 33.42
N LEU A 99 7.37 -2.31 32.13
CA LEU A 99 6.85 -1.45 31.07
C LEU A 99 5.51 -2.05 30.61
N PHE A 100 4.41 -1.37 30.87
CA PHE A 100 3.14 -1.70 30.24
C PHE A 100 2.96 -0.87 28.97
N VAL A 101 2.57 -1.51 27.87
CA VAL A 101 2.19 -0.85 26.61
C VAL A 101 1.08 -1.62 25.93
N ASP A 102 0.22 -0.90 25.19
CA ASP A 102 -0.65 -1.52 24.20
C ASP A 102 0.20 -2.18 23.08
N SER A 103 -0.42 -3.00 22.23
CA SER A 103 0.33 -3.76 21.21
C SER A 103 -0.18 -3.67 19.79
N PHE A 104 -1.47 -3.45 19.55
CA PHE A 104 -2.01 -3.46 18.17
C PHE A 104 -1.56 -2.23 17.36
N ASP A 105 -1.24 -1.13 18.04
CA ASP A 105 -0.94 0.19 17.50
C ASP A 105 0.34 0.79 18.11
N VAL A 106 1.26 -0.06 18.57
CA VAL A 106 2.52 0.36 19.20
C VAL A 106 3.73 -0.20 18.44
N VAL A 107 4.78 0.60 18.32
CA VAL A 107 6.06 0.22 17.73
C VAL A 107 7.21 0.70 18.62
N PHE A 108 8.21 -0.17 18.85
CA PHE A 108 9.47 0.22 19.49
C PHE A 108 10.41 0.88 18.47
N ALA A 109 10.98 2.02 18.85
CA ALA A 109 11.91 2.82 18.05
C ALA A 109 13.33 2.88 18.66
N SER A 110 13.56 2.31 19.85
CA SER A 110 14.91 2.18 20.42
C SER A 110 15.02 1.05 21.44
N SER A 111 16.22 0.84 21.97
CA SER A 111 16.59 -0.29 22.82
C SER A 111 16.20 -0.14 24.30
N PRO A 112 16.10 -1.27 25.05
CA PRO A 112 15.89 -1.27 26.50
C PRO A 112 16.86 -0.36 27.26
N LYS A 113 18.13 -0.30 26.82
CA LYS A 113 19.17 0.53 27.44
C LYS A 113 18.84 2.01 27.37
N GLU A 114 18.34 2.50 26.23
CA GLU A 114 17.93 3.89 26.10
C GLU A 114 16.68 4.18 26.93
N LEU A 115 15.71 3.26 26.92
CA LEU A 115 14.48 3.35 27.72
C LEU A 115 14.80 3.51 29.21
N LEU A 116 15.58 2.59 29.78
CA LEU A 116 15.92 2.58 31.20
C LEU A 116 16.72 3.82 31.60
N ARG A 117 17.67 4.26 30.75
CA ARG A 117 18.41 5.50 30.98
C ARG A 117 17.47 6.70 31.07
N LYS A 118 16.50 6.82 30.16
CA LYS A 118 15.53 7.92 30.16
C LYS A 118 14.56 7.84 31.34
N PHE A 119 14.16 6.63 31.73
CA PHE A 119 13.35 6.39 32.92
C PHE A 119 14.08 6.82 34.20
N GLN A 120 15.36 6.48 34.35
CA GLN A 120 16.19 6.96 35.46
C GLN A 120 16.30 8.49 35.49
N GLN A 121 16.50 9.11 34.31
CA GLN A 121 16.57 10.58 34.18
C GLN A 121 15.28 11.29 34.58
N ALA A 122 14.13 10.62 34.49
CA ALA A 122 12.87 11.18 34.97
C ALA A 122 12.85 11.35 36.49
N LYS A 123 13.66 10.59 37.25
CA LYS A 123 13.73 10.64 38.73
C LYS A 123 12.39 10.39 39.44
N HIS A 124 11.52 9.61 38.80
CA HIS A 124 10.22 9.19 39.33
C HIS A 124 10.13 7.67 39.41
N LYS A 125 9.19 7.15 40.22
CA LYS A 125 9.01 5.70 40.39
C LYS A 125 8.07 5.09 39.37
N VAL A 126 7.14 5.89 38.84
CA VAL A 126 6.24 5.55 37.74
C VAL A 126 6.16 6.73 36.79
N VAL A 127 6.34 6.47 35.50
CA VAL A 127 6.22 7.47 34.43
C VAL A 127 5.17 6.98 33.44
N PHE A 128 4.09 7.73 33.29
CA PHE A 128 3.08 7.50 32.26
C PHE A 128 3.44 8.22 30.97
N SER A 129 2.94 7.69 29.85
CA SER A 129 2.84 8.46 28.62
C SER A 129 1.95 9.70 28.84
N SER A 130 2.10 10.68 27.96
CA SER A 130 1.38 11.95 28.05
C SER A 130 0.64 12.26 26.75
N GLU A 131 -0.49 12.95 26.87
CA GLU A 131 -1.35 13.34 25.74
C GLU A 131 -1.65 14.84 25.79
N SER A 132 -1.85 15.44 24.62
CA SER A 132 -2.26 16.84 24.46
C SER A 132 -3.77 17.02 24.66
N LEU A 133 -4.56 15.97 24.42
CA LEU A 133 -6.01 15.97 24.53
C LEU A 133 -6.46 15.24 25.80
N ILE A 134 -7.40 15.82 26.54
CA ILE A 134 -8.00 15.18 27.71
C ILE A 134 -9.10 14.19 27.29
N TRP A 135 -9.00 12.96 27.80
CA TRP A 135 -9.96 11.88 27.57
C TRP A 135 -9.99 10.92 28.78
N PRO A 136 -11.14 10.28 29.12
CA PRO A 136 -12.46 10.46 28.52
C PRO A 136 -13.25 11.64 29.08
N ASP A 137 -12.93 12.12 30.29
CA ASP A 137 -13.74 13.12 31.00
C ASP A 137 -13.06 14.50 31.04
N ARG A 138 -13.56 15.41 30.18
CA ARG A 138 -13.06 16.78 30.08
C ARG A 138 -13.25 17.60 31.37
N HIS A 139 -14.20 17.25 32.24
CA HIS A 139 -14.45 17.98 33.48
C HIS A 139 -13.32 17.79 34.52
N LEU A 140 -12.36 16.89 34.27
CA LEU A 140 -11.20 16.68 35.11
C LEU A 140 -10.01 17.59 34.76
N GLU A 141 -10.14 18.46 33.76
CA GLU A 141 -9.04 19.30 33.27
C GLU A 141 -8.42 20.16 34.39
N ASP A 142 -9.24 20.84 35.19
CA ASP A 142 -8.76 21.70 36.28
C ASP A 142 -8.07 20.93 37.41
N LYS A 143 -8.34 19.62 37.53
CA LYS A 143 -7.71 18.75 38.53
C LYS A 143 -6.33 18.26 38.09
N HIS A 144 -6.00 18.37 36.79
CA HIS A 144 -4.68 17.99 36.31
C HIS A 144 -3.64 19.05 36.69
N PRO A 145 -2.45 18.64 37.21
CA PRO A 145 -1.36 19.56 37.45
C PRO A 145 -1.03 20.39 36.21
N HIS A 146 -0.73 21.67 36.41
CA HIS A 146 -0.20 22.49 35.34
C HIS A 146 1.22 22.05 35.00
N VAL A 147 1.46 21.85 33.70
CA VAL A 147 2.78 21.57 33.15
C VAL A 147 3.26 22.85 32.47
N ARG A 148 4.52 23.26 32.75
CA ARG A 148 5.09 24.48 32.16
C ARG A 148 5.27 24.36 30.65
N GLU A 149 5.62 23.17 30.19
CA GLU A 149 5.94 22.88 28.80
C GLU A 149 5.71 21.39 28.53
N GLY A 150 5.02 21.08 27.43
CA GLY A 150 4.70 19.72 27.03
C GLY A 150 3.26 19.30 27.33
N ASN A 151 2.97 18.05 27.01
CA ASN A 151 1.67 17.42 27.19
C ASN A 151 1.25 17.36 28.67
N ARG A 152 -0.01 17.68 28.93
CA ARG A 152 -0.57 17.86 30.28
C ARG A 152 -1.32 16.65 30.80
N PHE A 153 -1.92 15.85 29.93
CA PHE A 153 -2.85 14.79 30.31
C PHE A 153 -2.16 13.42 30.31
N LEU A 154 -2.63 12.52 31.18
CA LEU A 154 -2.11 11.16 31.27
C LEU A 154 -2.51 10.37 30.00
N GLY A 155 -1.70 9.42 29.56
CA GLY A 155 -2.11 8.38 28.60
C GLY A 155 -1.83 6.97 29.13
N SER A 156 -2.85 6.12 29.19
CA SER A 156 -2.80 4.77 29.79
C SER A 156 -2.20 3.72 28.86
N GLY A 157 -2.13 3.98 27.56
CA GLY A 157 -1.58 3.04 26.57
C GLY A 157 -0.08 2.79 26.71
N GLY A 158 0.61 3.51 27.61
CA GLY A 158 2.01 3.26 27.94
C GLY A 158 2.42 3.83 29.29
N PHE A 159 3.06 3.02 30.14
CA PHE A 159 3.73 3.48 31.35
C PHE A 159 4.86 2.55 31.77
N ILE A 160 5.84 3.09 32.48
CA ILE A 160 6.98 2.34 33.04
C ILE A 160 7.12 2.63 34.54
N GLY A 161 7.40 1.62 35.34
CA GLY A 161 7.62 1.80 36.78
C GLY A 161 8.25 0.61 37.48
N TYR A 162 8.69 0.83 38.71
CA TYR A 162 9.16 -0.25 39.59
C TYR A 162 7.99 -1.14 40.01
N LEU A 163 8.19 -2.46 40.02
CA LEU A 163 7.14 -3.44 40.30
C LEU A 163 6.33 -3.14 41.58
N PRO A 164 6.93 -2.79 42.73
CA PRO A 164 6.17 -2.49 43.95
C PRO A 164 5.21 -1.31 43.78
N ASN A 165 5.66 -0.25 43.10
CA ASN A 165 4.86 0.94 42.82
C ASN A 165 3.72 0.62 41.85
N VAL A 166 3.97 -0.16 40.80
CA VAL A 166 2.93 -0.55 39.84
C VAL A 166 1.89 -1.46 40.50
N LYS A 167 2.31 -2.42 41.34
CA LYS A 167 1.40 -3.26 42.14
C LYS A 167 0.49 -2.43 43.04
N GLN A 168 1.06 -1.50 43.80
CA GLN A 168 0.30 -0.63 44.69
C GLN A 168 -0.66 0.29 43.91
N MET A 169 -0.27 0.72 42.71
CA MET A 169 -1.11 1.55 41.84
C MET A 169 -2.38 0.82 41.39
N ILE A 170 -2.28 -0.47 41.03
CA ILE A 170 -3.41 -1.24 40.48
C ILE A 170 -4.13 -2.11 41.52
N SER A 171 -3.64 -2.20 42.75
CA SER A 171 -4.20 -3.09 43.78
C SER A 171 -5.69 -2.85 44.02
N ASN A 172 -6.12 -1.59 43.93
CA ASN A 172 -7.49 -1.16 44.20
C ASN A 172 -8.40 -1.20 42.96
N TRP A 173 -7.96 -1.80 41.85
CA TRP A 173 -8.85 -2.06 40.72
C TRP A 173 -9.95 -3.04 41.14
N THR A 174 -11.19 -2.56 41.05
CA THR A 174 -12.44 -3.31 41.28
C THR A 174 -13.46 -3.07 40.15
N GLY A 175 -13.04 -2.44 39.06
CA GLY A 175 -13.90 -2.12 37.91
C GLY A 175 -14.22 -3.35 37.05
N GLY A 176 -15.28 -3.22 36.25
CA GLY A 176 -15.68 -4.18 35.22
C GLY A 176 -14.70 -4.21 34.05
N ASP A 177 -14.79 -5.24 33.21
CA ASP A 177 -13.90 -5.37 32.06
C ASP A 177 -14.09 -4.22 31.04
N ASP A 178 -15.31 -3.70 30.94
CA ASP A 178 -15.75 -2.58 30.11
C ASP A 178 -15.53 -1.19 30.74
N ASP A 179 -15.05 -1.10 31.98
CA ASP A 179 -14.70 0.18 32.59
C ASP A 179 -13.46 0.80 31.90
N SER A 180 -13.34 2.12 31.95
CA SER A 180 -12.18 2.82 31.38
C SER A 180 -10.90 2.61 32.17
N ASP A 181 -9.89 1.99 31.54
CA ASP A 181 -8.53 1.92 32.06
C ASP A 181 -7.91 3.32 32.23
N GLN A 182 -8.06 4.18 31.22
CA GLN A 182 -7.61 5.56 31.23
C GLN A 182 -8.19 6.35 32.40
N LEU A 183 -9.51 6.31 32.60
CA LEU A 183 -10.17 7.07 33.66
C LEU A 183 -9.70 6.61 35.04
N PHE A 184 -9.47 5.30 35.22
CA PHE A 184 -8.93 4.75 36.44
C PHE A 184 -7.53 5.30 36.77
N PHE A 185 -6.60 5.25 35.82
CA PHE A 185 -5.26 5.81 36.01
C PHE A 185 -5.28 7.33 36.19
N THR A 186 -6.16 8.03 35.44
CA THR A 186 -6.37 9.47 35.58
C THR A 186 -6.81 9.83 37.00
N LYS A 187 -7.80 9.13 37.56
CA LYS A 187 -8.28 9.34 38.93
C LYS A 187 -7.18 9.13 39.98
N ILE A 188 -6.25 8.21 39.75
CA ILE A 188 -5.08 8.02 40.62
C ILE A 188 -4.09 9.19 40.49
N TYR A 189 -3.84 9.66 39.27
CA TYR A 189 -2.86 10.72 38.99
C TYR A 189 -3.30 12.10 39.49
N ILE A 190 -4.59 12.44 39.35
CA ILE A 190 -5.12 13.74 39.79
C ILE A 190 -5.28 13.83 41.31
N ASP A 191 -5.30 12.69 42.02
CA ASP A 191 -5.28 12.64 43.49
C ASP A 191 -3.88 13.00 44.01
N PRO A 192 -3.68 14.17 44.69
CA PRO A 192 -2.35 14.61 45.10
C PRO A 192 -1.69 13.68 46.11
N ALA A 193 -2.46 13.03 46.98
CA ALA A 193 -1.94 12.14 48.00
C ALA A 193 -1.43 10.85 47.36
N LYS A 194 -2.22 10.24 46.46
CA LYS A 194 -1.81 9.03 45.73
C LYS A 194 -0.64 9.30 44.79
N ARG A 195 -0.69 10.41 44.02
CA ARG A 195 0.41 10.80 43.12
C ARG A 195 1.73 10.96 43.86
N LYS A 196 1.71 11.62 45.02
CA LYS A 196 2.91 11.80 45.87
C LYS A 196 3.39 10.48 46.47
N ALA A 197 2.48 9.66 47.00
CA ALA A 197 2.82 8.39 47.62
C ALA A 197 3.44 7.39 46.63
N LEU A 198 2.88 7.30 45.42
CA LEU A 198 3.35 6.40 44.37
C LEU A 198 4.51 6.99 43.54
N ASN A 199 4.82 8.28 43.73
CA ASN A 199 5.79 9.06 42.97
C ASN A 199 5.59 8.95 41.44
N ILE A 200 4.39 9.31 41.00
CA ILE A 200 3.95 9.27 39.60
C ILE A 200 4.25 10.61 38.90
N THR A 201 4.72 10.53 37.66
CA THR A 201 4.84 11.67 36.74
C THR A 201 4.36 11.32 35.34
N LEU A 202 4.29 12.33 34.46
CA LEU A 202 4.03 12.16 33.03
C LEU A 202 5.29 12.47 32.22
N ASP A 203 5.46 11.76 31.11
CA ASP A 203 6.49 12.06 30.11
C ASP A 203 6.06 13.22 29.20
N SER A 204 5.93 14.43 29.77
CA SER A 204 5.33 15.59 29.09
C SER A 204 6.05 16.04 27.81
N LYS A 205 7.33 15.70 27.63
CA LYS A 205 8.12 16.07 26.44
C LYS A 205 8.38 14.90 25.48
N CYS A 206 7.59 13.83 25.60
CA CYS A 206 7.65 12.65 24.73
C CYS A 206 9.05 12.01 24.64
N ARG A 207 9.82 11.94 25.74
CA ARG A 207 11.17 11.37 25.72
C ARG A 207 11.14 9.85 25.61
N LEU A 208 10.19 9.22 26.28
CA LEU A 208 9.96 7.78 26.34
C LEU A 208 8.84 7.39 25.37
N PHE A 209 7.70 8.06 25.43
CA PHE A 209 6.47 7.71 24.73
C PHE A 209 6.03 8.84 23.80
N GLN A 210 5.65 8.50 22.57
CA GLN A 210 4.99 9.42 21.64
C GLN A 210 3.60 8.88 21.31
N ASN A 211 2.58 9.51 21.88
CA ASN A 211 1.20 9.33 21.45
C ASN A 211 0.97 10.22 20.20
N LEU A 212 0.36 9.66 19.16
CA LEU A 212 0.19 10.36 17.88
C LEU A 212 -1.07 11.25 17.84
N HIS A 213 -2.11 10.92 18.60
CA HIS A 213 -3.36 11.68 18.58
C HIS A 213 -3.14 13.09 19.13
N GLY A 214 -3.38 14.10 18.28
CA GLY A 214 -3.15 15.51 18.63
C GLY A 214 -1.69 15.95 18.55
N ALA A 215 -0.80 15.16 17.94
CA ALA A 215 0.62 15.46 17.79
C ALA A 215 1.21 15.03 16.42
N LEU A 216 0.37 14.82 15.40
CA LEU A 216 0.83 14.35 14.08
C LEU A 216 1.83 15.30 13.42
N ASP A 217 1.56 16.61 13.49
CA ASP A 217 2.43 17.64 12.90
C ASP A 217 3.78 17.80 13.64
N GLU A 218 3.92 17.17 14.81
CA GLU A 218 5.15 17.20 15.60
C GLU A 218 6.10 16.05 15.25
N VAL A 219 5.64 15.04 14.49
CA VAL A 219 6.37 13.77 14.33
C VAL A 219 6.88 13.60 12.91
N VAL A 220 8.19 13.45 12.76
CA VAL A 220 8.85 13.18 11.48
C VAL A 220 9.71 11.92 11.54
N LEU A 221 9.90 11.25 10.40
CA LEU A 221 10.87 10.16 10.28
C LEU A 221 12.30 10.71 10.33
N LYS A 222 13.13 10.09 11.16
CA LYS A 222 14.57 10.34 11.24
C LYS A 222 15.31 9.07 10.85
N PHE A 223 15.94 9.12 9.69
CA PHE A 223 16.82 8.07 9.20
C PHE A 223 18.17 8.16 9.92
N GLU A 224 18.59 7.05 10.54
CA GLU A 224 19.90 6.85 11.15
C GLU A 224 20.58 5.66 10.47
N ASN A 225 21.89 5.52 10.63
CA ASN A 225 22.60 4.37 10.06
C ASN A 225 22.08 3.06 10.68
N GLY A 226 21.50 2.18 9.86
CA GLY A 226 20.96 0.88 10.24
C GLY A 226 19.62 0.88 10.98
N ARG A 227 18.94 2.04 11.12
CA ARG A 227 17.57 2.12 11.69
C ARG A 227 16.86 3.44 11.39
N VAL A 228 15.54 3.44 11.45
CA VAL A 228 14.68 4.63 11.37
C VAL A 228 13.96 4.86 12.70
N ARG A 229 13.83 6.13 13.10
CA ARG A 229 13.14 6.54 14.32
C ARG A 229 12.10 7.61 14.03
N ALA A 230 11.18 7.82 14.96
CA ALA A 230 10.42 9.05 15.01
C ALA A 230 11.22 10.12 15.77
N ARG A 231 11.15 11.37 15.30
CA ARG A 231 11.61 12.55 16.04
C ARG A 231 10.41 13.44 16.30
N ASN A 232 10.21 13.82 17.57
CA ASN A 232 9.31 14.90 17.92
C ASN A 232 10.07 16.22 17.72
N VAL A 233 9.67 17.03 16.73
CA VAL A 233 10.35 18.29 16.39
C VAL A 233 10.01 19.42 17.36
N GLN A 234 8.86 19.34 18.04
CA GLN A 234 8.42 20.36 18.99
C GLN A 234 9.29 20.37 20.26
N TYR A 235 9.66 19.20 20.77
CA TYR A 235 10.47 19.07 21.99
C TYR A 235 11.92 18.64 21.73
N ASP A 236 12.28 18.47 20.45
CA ASP A 236 13.54 17.89 19.99
C ASP A 236 13.90 16.58 20.71
N THR A 237 12.95 15.63 20.71
CA THR A 237 13.12 14.33 21.34
C THR A 237 13.08 13.20 20.34
N LEU A 238 13.73 12.09 20.70
CA LEU A 238 13.66 10.83 19.97
C LEU A 238 12.91 9.83 20.87
N PRO A 239 11.58 9.69 20.77
CA PRO A 239 10.82 8.77 21.58
C PRO A 239 11.34 7.32 21.45
N VAL A 240 11.10 6.51 22.47
CA VAL A 240 11.47 5.08 22.45
C VAL A 240 10.30 4.22 21.96
N ILE A 241 9.08 4.65 22.25
CA ILE A 241 7.84 3.93 21.95
C ILE A 241 6.90 4.89 21.23
N ILE A 242 6.37 4.48 20.09
CA ILE A 242 5.39 5.24 19.31
C ILE A 242 4.05 4.54 19.42
N HIS A 243 3.00 5.29 19.74
CA HIS A 243 1.66 4.77 19.99
C HIS A 243 0.66 5.52 19.11
N GLY A 244 0.07 4.81 18.16
CA GLY A 244 -1.00 5.29 17.29
C GLY A 244 -2.36 5.33 17.99
N ASN A 245 -2.46 6.00 19.13
CA ASN A 245 -3.69 6.09 19.91
C ASN A 245 -4.83 6.79 19.14
N GLY A 246 -6.07 6.48 19.51
CA GLY A 246 -7.26 7.07 18.89
C GLY A 246 -7.30 6.90 17.36
N PRO A 247 -7.67 7.93 16.58
CA PRO A 247 -7.87 7.86 15.13
C PRO A 247 -6.55 7.90 14.32
N THR A 248 -5.41 7.55 14.91
CA THR A 248 -4.08 7.65 14.25
C THR A 248 -3.50 6.31 13.80
N LYS A 249 -4.36 5.30 13.63
CA LYS A 249 -3.99 3.94 13.21
C LYS A 249 -3.29 3.91 11.85
N LEU A 250 -3.70 4.78 10.92
CA LEU A 250 -3.09 4.87 9.59
C LEU A 250 -1.72 5.52 9.64
N GLN A 251 -1.53 6.52 10.50
CA GLN A 251 -0.23 7.17 10.68
C GLN A 251 0.78 6.22 11.32
N ILE A 252 0.39 5.37 12.28
CA ILE A 252 1.30 4.33 12.79
C ILE A 252 1.56 3.22 11.74
N ASN A 253 0.64 2.98 10.80
CA ASN A 253 0.91 2.11 9.65
C ASN A 253 2.00 2.68 8.74
N TYR A 254 1.90 3.97 8.40
CA TYR A 254 2.93 4.69 7.67
C TYR A 254 4.29 4.63 8.38
N LEU A 255 4.35 5.04 9.66
CA LEU A 255 5.61 5.00 10.43
C LEU A 255 6.16 3.58 10.57
N GLY A 256 5.28 2.59 10.69
CA GLY A 256 5.62 1.17 10.79
C GLY A 256 6.21 0.55 9.52
N ASN A 257 6.07 1.20 8.36
CA ASN A 257 6.78 0.79 7.13
C ASN A 257 8.29 1.09 7.20
N TYR A 258 8.72 1.89 8.18
CA TYR A 258 10.11 2.32 8.34
C TYR A 258 10.68 1.88 9.69
N ILE A 259 9.98 2.17 10.78
CA ILE A 259 10.48 2.01 12.15
C ILE A 259 10.35 0.54 12.61
N PRO A 260 11.37 -0.03 13.28
CA PRO A 260 12.69 0.55 13.50
C PRO A 260 13.66 0.27 12.35
N ASN A 261 13.43 -0.75 11.54
CA ASN A 261 14.35 -1.15 10.47
C ASN A 261 13.60 -1.76 9.28
N ALA A 262 12.28 -1.57 9.17
CA ALA A 262 11.47 -2.20 8.14
C ALA A 262 11.91 -1.76 6.73
N TRP A 263 12.23 -0.48 6.58
CA TRP A 263 12.85 0.07 5.38
C TRP A 263 13.87 1.16 5.75
N SER A 264 15.07 1.11 5.17
CA SER A 264 16.12 2.15 5.29
C SER A 264 16.76 2.43 3.93
N PHE A 265 17.52 3.53 3.82
CA PHE A 265 18.24 3.86 2.58
C PHE A 265 19.42 2.90 2.33
N GLU A 266 19.99 2.37 3.39
CA GLU A 266 21.16 1.48 3.34
C GLU A 266 20.78 0.02 3.07
N ASP A 267 19.74 -0.48 3.73
CA ASP A 267 19.37 -1.90 3.69
C ASP A 267 18.17 -2.19 2.78
N GLY A 268 17.49 -1.15 2.30
CA GLY A 268 16.21 -1.29 1.61
C GLY A 268 15.15 -1.91 2.54
N CYS A 269 14.25 -2.72 1.99
CA CYS A 269 13.22 -3.39 2.76
C CYS A 269 13.75 -4.67 3.44
N THR A 270 13.88 -4.65 4.76
CA THR A 270 14.39 -5.82 5.50
C THR A 270 13.30 -6.85 5.80
N VAL A 271 12.03 -6.44 5.78
CA VAL A 271 10.88 -7.29 6.13
C VAL A 271 10.23 -7.95 4.92
N CYS A 272 10.60 -7.56 3.70
CA CYS A 272 10.01 -8.04 2.45
C CYS A 272 10.31 -9.51 2.11
N HIS A 273 11.24 -10.11 2.84
CA HIS A 273 11.64 -11.51 2.69
C HIS A 273 11.38 -12.34 3.96
N GLU A 274 10.67 -11.78 4.93
CA GLU A 274 10.27 -12.50 6.15
C GLU A 274 8.99 -13.31 5.91
N ASN A 275 8.90 -14.50 6.51
CA ASN A 275 7.70 -15.35 6.52
C ASN A 275 7.14 -15.69 5.13
N LEU A 276 7.98 -15.71 4.10
CA LEU A 276 7.57 -16.07 2.74
C LEU A 276 7.04 -17.51 2.68
N ARG A 277 5.98 -17.71 1.91
CA ARG A 277 5.42 -19.01 1.58
C ARG A 277 6.09 -19.55 0.32
N SER A 278 7.11 -20.38 0.46
CA SER A 278 7.82 -20.95 -0.70
C SER A 278 6.89 -21.82 -1.56
N LEU A 279 6.67 -21.43 -2.83
CA LEU A 279 5.99 -22.27 -3.82
C LEU A 279 6.98 -23.23 -4.52
N SER A 280 8.27 -22.87 -4.58
CA SER A 280 9.32 -23.71 -5.18
C SER A 280 9.50 -25.06 -4.49
N ALA A 281 9.09 -25.19 -3.23
CA ALA A 281 9.12 -26.44 -2.48
C ALA A 281 7.92 -27.36 -2.78
N LEU A 282 6.88 -26.86 -3.45
CA LEU A 282 5.65 -27.59 -3.76
C LEU A 282 5.67 -28.11 -5.19
N LYS A 283 4.99 -29.24 -5.42
CA LYS A 283 4.65 -29.64 -6.80
C LYS A 283 3.52 -28.76 -7.32
N GLU A 284 3.43 -28.54 -8.62
CA GLU A 284 2.35 -27.74 -9.23
C GLU A 284 0.94 -28.23 -8.86
N SER A 285 0.76 -29.54 -8.67
CA SER A 285 -0.51 -30.12 -8.19
C SER A 285 -0.90 -29.72 -6.77
N GLU A 286 0.07 -29.26 -5.97
CA GLU A 286 -0.07 -28.88 -4.56
C GLU A 286 -0.14 -27.36 -4.38
N PHE A 287 -0.06 -26.58 -5.47
CA PHE A 287 -0.16 -25.13 -5.41
C PHE A 287 -1.51 -24.70 -4.83
N PRO A 288 -1.61 -23.59 -4.09
CA PRO A 288 -2.89 -23.10 -3.56
C PRO A 288 -3.95 -22.96 -4.65
N LEU A 289 -5.21 -23.26 -4.33
CA LEU A 289 -6.29 -23.00 -5.26
C LEU A 289 -6.65 -21.51 -5.26
N VAL A 290 -6.71 -20.90 -6.44
CA VAL A 290 -7.02 -19.48 -6.59
C VAL A 290 -8.29 -19.28 -7.39
N VAL A 291 -9.23 -18.49 -6.87
CA VAL A 291 -10.34 -17.94 -7.64
C VAL A 291 -9.92 -16.59 -8.20
N ILE A 292 -9.89 -16.44 -9.52
CA ILE A 292 -9.62 -15.16 -10.18
C ILE A 292 -10.95 -14.50 -10.53
N GLY A 293 -11.23 -13.35 -9.92
CA GLY A 293 -12.38 -12.50 -10.25
C GLY A 293 -11.99 -11.45 -11.27
N ILE A 294 -12.61 -11.51 -12.45
CA ILE A 294 -12.39 -10.62 -13.58
C ILE A 294 -13.63 -9.74 -13.76
N PHE A 295 -13.43 -8.42 -13.78
CA PHE A 295 -14.54 -7.46 -13.80
C PHE A 295 -14.42 -6.52 -15.01
N ILE A 296 -15.42 -6.58 -15.90
CA ILE A 296 -15.57 -5.71 -17.07
C ILE A 296 -16.78 -4.80 -16.81
N GLN A 297 -16.54 -3.59 -16.32
CA GLN A 297 -17.59 -2.67 -15.85
C GLN A 297 -17.83 -1.49 -16.80
N GLN A 298 -16.98 -1.33 -17.81
CA GLN A 298 -17.05 -0.28 -18.81
C GLN A 298 -16.34 -0.72 -20.09
N PRO A 299 -16.65 -0.11 -21.24
CA PRO A 299 -15.94 -0.39 -22.48
C PRO A 299 -14.43 -0.18 -22.31
N THR A 300 -13.66 -1.22 -22.56
CA THR A 300 -12.21 -1.25 -22.30
C THR A 300 -11.43 -1.67 -23.55
N PRO A 301 -10.33 -0.97 -23.89
CA PRO A 301 -9.43 -1.40 -24.95
C PRO A 301 -8.75 -2.75 -24.70
N PHE A 302 -8.38 -3.46 -25.77
CA PHE A 302 -7.48 -4.61 -25.73
C PHE A 302 -7.94 -5.80 -24.86
N VAL A 303 -9.26 -6.01 -24.73
CA VAL A 303 -9.84 -7.12 -23.94
C VAL A 303 -9.34 -8.50 -24.39
N SER A 304 -9.22 -8.75 -25.71
CA SER A 304 -8.65 -10.01 -26.20
C SER A 304 -7.19 -10.20 -25.73
N VAL A 305 -6.40 -9.11 -25.72
CA VAL A 305 -5.00 -9.14 -25.25
C VAL A 305 -4.92 -9.35 -23.74
N PHE A 306 -5.90 -8.86 -22.97
CA PHE A 306 -6.02 -9.18 -21.55
C PHE A 306 -6.15 -10.70 -21.32
N PHE A 307 -7.02 -11.37 -22.08
CA PHE A 307 -7.18 -12.82 -21.97
C PHE A 307 -5.94 -13.60 -22.44
N GLU A 308 -5.24 -13.13 -23.48
CA GLU A 308 -3.93 -13.67 -23.88
C GLU A 308 -2.91 -13.60 -22.73
N ARG A 309 -2.87 -12.49 -21.98
CA ARG A 309 -2.00 -12.35 -20.80
C ARG A 309 -2.43 -13.26 -19.65
N LEU A 310 -3.74 -13.43 -19.41
CA LEU A 310 -4.26 -14.35 -18.41
C LEU A 310 -3.79 -15.79 -18.67
N LEU A 311 -3.77 -16.22 -19.95
CA LEU A 311 -3.24 -17.52 -20.35
C LEU A 311 -1.74 -17.65 -20.10
N LYS A 312 -0.97 -16.57 -20.28
CA LYS A 312 0.48 -16.54 -20.05
C LYS A 312 0.89 -16.53 -18.57
N LEU A 313 -0.03 -16.25 -17.62
CA LEU A 313 0.31 -16.31 -16.20
C LEU A 313 0.95 -17.66 -15.85
N GLN A 314 2.14 -17.62 -15.25
CA GLN A 314 2.94 -18.77 -14.86
C GLN A 314 2.36 -19.42 -13.60
N TYR A 315 1.13 -19.93 -13.68
CA TYR A 315 0.44 -20.65 -12.62
C TYR A 315 -0.38 -21.79 -13.23
N PRO A 316 -0.43 -22.99 -12.62
CA PRO A 316 -1.15 -24.14 -13.19
C PRO A 316 -2.64 -23.81 -13.37
N LYS A 317 -3.14 -23.85 -14.62
CA LYS A 317 -4.53 -23.46 -14.92
C LYS A 317 -5.56 -24.34 -14.22
N ASN A 318 -5.24 -25.62 -14.02
CA ASN A 318 -6.05 -26.55 -13.23
C ASN A 318 -6.07 -26.27 -11.70
N ARG A 319 -5.31 -25.27 -11.23
CA ARG A 319 -5.35 -24.71 -9.88
C ARG A 319 -5.96 -23.30 -9.84
N LEU A 320 -6.60 -22.89 -10.94
CA LEU A 320 -7.31 -21.63 -11.09
C LEU A 320 -8.78 -21.90 -11.38
N ARG A 321 -9.66 -21.14 -10.73
CA ARG A 321 -11.06 -21.00 -11.12
C ARG A 321 -11.32 -19.58 -11.57
N LEU A 322 -12.16 -19.40 -12.58
CA LEU A 322 -12.49 -18.08 -13.10
C LEU A 322 -13.88 -17.65 -12.66
N PHE A 323 -14.02 -16.41 -12.21
CA PHE A 323 -15.28 -15.70 -12.15
C PHE A 323 -15.15 -14.49 -13.08
N ILE A 324 -16.00 -14.39 -14.10
CA ILE A 324 -15.98 -13.27 -15.05
C ILE A 324 -17.31 -12.56 -14.97
N TYR A 325 -17.30 -11.31 -14.54
CA TYR A 325 -18.44 -10.42 -14.62
C TYR A 325 -18.24 -9.46 -15.79
N ASN A 326 -19.19 -9.46 -16.72
CA ASN A 326 -19.21 -8.55 -17.86
C ASN A 326 -20.51 -7.75 -17.88
N GLN A 327 -20.41 -6.45 -17.67
CA GLN A 327 -21.53 -5.51 -17.80
C GLN A 327 -21.71 -5.03 -19.26
N GLU A 328 -20.70 -5.22 -20.11
CA GLU A 328 -20.64 -4.59 -21.43
C GLU A 328 -21.00 -5.56 -22.56
N PRO A 329 -22.14 -5.37 -23.24
CA PRO A 329 -22.53 -6.22 -24.38
C PRO A 329 -21.48 -6.25 -25.49
N HIS A 330 -20.75 -5.14 -25.68
CA HIS A 330 -19.67 -5.05 -26.66
C HIS A 330 -18.56 -6.10 -26.44
N HIS A 331 -18.31 -6.51 -25.19
CA HIS A 331 -17.26 -7.46 -24.84
C HIS A 331 -17.74 -8.92 -24.74
N GLU A 332 -19.04 -9.18 -24.90
CA GLU A 332 -19.63 -10.52 -24.75
C GLU A 332 -19.02 -11.54 -25.72
N GLY A 333 -18.79 -11.15 -26.98
CA GLY A 333 -18.15 -12.00 -27.99
C GLY A 333 -16.71 -12.39 -27.61
N GLN A 334 -15.93 -11.45 -27.07
CA GLN A 334 -14.55 -11.69 -26.65
C GLN A 334 -14.48 -12.62 -25.43
N VAL A 335 -15.37 -12.42 -24.45
CA VAL A 335 -15.49 -13.29 -23.27
C VAL A 335 -15.91 -14.71 -23.68
N SER A 336 -16.92 -14.82 -24.54
CA SER A 336 -17.47 -16.11 -24.99
C SER A 336 -16.45 -16.92 -25.77
N SER A 337 -15.74 -16.29 -26.72
CA SER A 337 -14.66 -16.95 -27.48
C SER A 337 -13.55 -17.44 -26.55
N PHE A 338 -13.10 -16.62 -25.59
CA PHE A 338 -12.08 -17.03 -24.64
C PHE A 338 -12.50 -18.27 -23.82
N LEU A 339 -13.74 -18.28 -23.29
CA LEU A 339 -14.25 -19.39 -22.51
C LEU A 339 -14.45 -20.65 -23.35
N GLN A 340 -14.90 -20.52 -24.60
CA GLN A 340 -15.04 -21.64 -25.52
C GLN A 340 -13.69 -22.28 -25.84
N ASP A 341 -12.68 -21.48 -26.14
CA ASP A 341 -11.39 -21.96 -26.62
C ASP A 341 -10.49 -22.44 -25.46
N HIS A 342 -10.57 -21.80 -24.30
CA HIS A 342 -9.62 -21.99 -23.21
C HIS A 342 -10.25 -22.31 -21.85
N GLY A 343 -11.57 -22.25 -21.70
CA GLY A 343 -12.25 -22.48 -20.41
C GLY A 343 -11.96 -23.85 -19.81
N SER A 344 -11.77 -24.87 -20.65
CA SER A 344 -11.45 -26.24 -20.24
C SER A 344 -10.05 -26.42 -19.63
N LEU A 345 -9.14 -25.44 -19.78
CA LEU A 345 -7.82 -25.46 -19.13
C LEU A 345 -7.91 -25.15 -17.64
N TYR A 346 -8.95 -24.42 -17.22
CA TYR A 346 -9.18 -23.99 -15.85
C TYR A 346 -9.91 -25.08 -15.06
N GLN A 347 -9.80 -25.07 -13.73
CA GLN A 347 -10.50 -26.05 -12.91
C GLN A 347 -12.03 -25.93 -13.03
N ASP A 348 -12.51 -24.69 -13.07
CA ASP A 348 -13.92 -24.33 -13.25
C ASP A 348 -14.03 -22.86 -13.67
N PHE A 349 -15.15 -22.48 -14.26
CA PHE A 349 -15.45 -21.07 -14.54
C PHE A 349 -16.93 -20.73 -14.33
N LYS A 350 -17.19 -19.50 -13.90
CA LYS A 350 -18.52 -18.89 -13.87
C LYS A 350 -18.47 -17.54 -14.58
N SER A 351 -19.33 -17.36 -15.57
CA SER A 351 -19.54 -16.07 -16.24
C SER A 351 -20.89 -15.49 -15.86
N VAL A 352 -20.95 -14.19 -15.61
CA VAL A 352 -22.16 -13.40 -15.42
C VAL A 352 -22.16 -12.33 -16.50
N GLY A 353 -23.12 -12.40 -17.42
CA GLY A 353 -23.24 -11.47 -18.54
C GLY A 353 -24.10 -10.24 -18.24
N PRO A 354 -24.19 -9.32 -19.21
CA PRO A 354 -24.96 -8.07 -19.08
C PRO A 354 -26.47 -8.29 -18.82
N GLU A 355 -27.00 -9.46 -19.18
CA GLU A 355 -28.41 -9.84 -19.05
C GLU A 355 -28.86 -10.09 -17.61
N GLU A 356 -27.94 -10.36 -16.67
CA GLU A 356 -28.28 -10.66 -15.27
C GLU A 356 -28.58 -9.41 -14.41
N GLU A 357 -28.59 -8.20 -15.00
CA GLU A 357 -28.90 -6.89 -14.35
C GLU A 357 -28.33 -6.76 -12.92
N MET A 358 -27.03 -7.03 -12.78
CA MET A 358 -26.31 -6.96 -11.51
C MET A 358 -25.44 -5.71 -11.46
N ASP A 359 -25.40 -5.01 -10.33
CA ASP A 359 -24.53 -3.84 -10.16
C ASP A 359 -23.07 -4.23 -9.82
N ALA A 360 -22.16 -3.28 -10.03
CA ALA A 360 -20.73 -3.47 -9.79
C ALA A 360 -20.41 -3.94 -8.35
N PRO A 361 -20.94 -3.32 -7.27
CA PRO A 361 -20.76 -3.83 -5.90
C PRO A 361 -21.20 -5.27 -5.71
N ALA A 362 -22.42 -5.62 -6.15
CA ALA A 362 -22.97 -6.96 -5.96
C ALA A 362 -22.16 -8.02 -6.71
N SER A 363 -21.62 -7.68 -7.88
CA SER A 363 -20.76 -8.59 -8.64
C SER A 363 -19.47 -8.94 -7.88
N ARG A 364 -18.83 -7.95 -7.24
CA ARG A 364 -17.62 -8.16 -6.43
C ARG A 364 -17.93 -8.90 -5.13
N ASP A 365 -19.03 -8.55 -4.45
CA ASP A 365 -19.52 -9.26 -3.27
C ASP A 365 -19.79 -10.74 -3.57
N LEU A 366 -20.43 -11.04 -4.71
CA LEU A 366 -20.68 -12.41 -5.18
C LEU A 366 -19.38 -13.16 -5.45
N ALA A 367 -18.43 -12.55 -6.16
CA ALA A 367 -17.15 -13.17 -6.47
C ALA A 367 -16.36 -13.54 -5.19
N PHE A 368 -16.33 -12.63 -4.22
CA PHE A 368 -15.71 -12.88 -2.91
C PHE A 368 -16.42 -14.01 -2.18
N ASP A 369 -17.75 -14.05 -2.24
CA ASP A 369 -18.54 -15.05 -1.56
C ASP A 369 -18.36 -16.47 -2.14
N LEU A 370 -18.07 -16.60 -3.44
CA LEU A 370 -17.70 -17.87 -4.06
C LEU A 370 -16.44 -18.46 -3.39
N CYS A 371 -15.39 -17.66 -3.23
CA CYS A 371 -14.19 -18.11 -2.53
C CYS A 371 -14.41 -18.26 -1.02
N ARG A 372 -15.24 -17.41 -0.39
CA ARG A 372 -15.56 -17.50 1.03
C ARG A 372 -16.27 -18.80 1.38
N LYS A 373 -17.23 -19.23 0.56
CA LYS A 373 -18.02 -20.46 0.78
C LYS A 373 -17.26 -21.72 0.41
N ASP A 374 -16.33 -21.62 -0.54
CA ASP A 374 -15.48 -22.74 -0.93
C ASP A 374 -14.36 -22.96 0.09
N LYS A 375 -14.31 -24.15 0.69
CA LYS A 375 -13.27 -24.53 1.63
C LYS A 375 -11.95 -24.85 0.95
N ASP A 376 -11.98 -25.19 -0.32
CA ASP A 376 -10.79 -25.49 -1.10
C ASP A 376 -10.15 -24.22 -1.66
N CYS A 377 -10.87 -23.08 -1.66
CA CYS A 377 -10.30 -21.79 -2.06
C CYS A 377 -9.29 -21.29 -1.02
N ASP A 378 -8.03 -21.13 -1.44
CA ASP A 378 -6.94 -20.59 -0.61
C ASP A 378 -6.79 -19.08 -0.80
N TYR A 379 -6.97 -18.59 -2.03
CA TYR A 379 -6.84 -17.17 -2.36
C TYR A 379 -7.90 -16.69 -3.36
N PHE A 380 -8.32 -15.44 -3.22
CA PHE A 380 -9.10 -14.71 -4.21
C PHE A 380 -8.21 -13.66 -4.87
N PHE A 381 -8.10 -13.67 -6.20
CA PHE A 381 -7.32 -12.70 -6.97
C PHE A 381 -8.27 -11.80 -7.77
N ASN A 382 -8.43 -10.56 -7.32
CA ASN A 382 -9.18 -9.54 -8.05
C ASN A 382 -8.34 -9.03 -9.22
N LEU A 383 -8.93 -8.97 -10.42
CA LEU A 383 -8.26 -8.47 -11.61
C LEU A 383 -9.25 -7.71 -12.51
N ASP A 384 -9.24 -6.39 -12.43
CA ASP A 384 -10.07 -5.53 -13.28
C ASP A 384 -9.54 -5.51 -14.72
N ILE A 385 -10.44 -5.33 -15.69
CA ILE A 385 -10.14 -5.53 -17.10
C ILE A 385 -9.11 -4.56 -17.68
N GLU A 386 -9.02 -3.33 -17.15
CA GLU A 386 -8.02 -2.33 -17.56
C GLU A 386 -6.59 -2.65 -17.10
N VAL A 387 -6.39 -3.69 -16.29
CA VAL A 387 -5.07 -4.05 -15.78
C VAL A 387 -4.25 -4.80 -16.84
N VAL A 388 -3.08 -4.26 -17.15
CA VAL A 388 -2.07 -4.89 -18.02
C VAL A 388 -1.03 -5.57 -17.15
N LEU A 389 -1.26 -6.84 -16.80
CA LEU A 389 -0.25 -7.66 -16.11
C LEU A 389 0.82 -8.14 -17.09
N GLN A 390 1.97 -7.46 -17.10
CA GLN A 390 3.10 -7.84 -17.94
C GLN A 390 3.95 -8.94 -17.30
N ASN A 391 4.06 -8.94 -15.97
CA ASN A 391 4.83 -9.95 -15.27
C ASN A 391 4.02 -11.23 -15.11
N GLU A 392 4.38 -12.26 -15.87
CA GLU A 392 3.68 -13.54 -15.86
C GLU A 392 3.77 -14.27 -14.50
N ASN A 393 4.75 -13.92 -13.65
CA ASN A 393 4.91 -14.50 -12.31
C ASN A 393 4.15 -13.74 -11.21
N THR A 394 3.37 -12.70 -11.55
CA THR A 394 2.66 -11.84 -10.57
C THR A 394 1.94 -12.66 -9.51
N LEU A 395 1.12 -13.63 -9.90
CA LEU A 395 0.32 -14.42 -8.95
C LEU A 395 1.20 -15.23 -7.98
N LYS A 396 2.30 -15.84 -8.47
CA LYS A 396 3.27 -16.55 -7.62
C LYS A 396 3.88 -15.59 -6.62
N ILE A 397 4.41 -14.45 -7.09
CA ILE A 397 5.07 -13.44 -6.25
C ILE A 397 4.13 -12.98 -5.12
N LEU A 398 2.87 -12.68 -5.43
CA LEU A 398 1.89 -12.23 -4.43
C LEU A 398 1.54 -13.31 -3.40
N ILE A 399 1.40 -14.57 -3.82
CA ILE A 399 1.13 -15.69 -2.91
C ILE A 399 2.34 -15.93 -1.98
N GLU A 400 3.56 -15.87 -2.54
CA GLU A 400 4.79 -16.10 -1.78
C GLU A 400 5.01 -15.05 -0.68
N GLN A 401 4.47 -13.84 -0.83
CA GLN A 401 4.52 -12.79 0.20
C GLN A 401 3.75 -13.15 1.48
N ASN A 402 2.79 -14.09 1.41
CA ASN A 402 2.08 -14.61 2.58
C ASN A 402 1.42 -13.50 3.45
N LEU A 403 0.74 -12.57 2.77
CA LEU A 403 0.05 -11.44 3.40
C LEU A 403 -1.48 -11.59 3.27
N PRO A 404 -2.26 -11.02 4.21
CA PRO A 404 -3.71 -11.12 4.19
C PRO A 404 -4.33 -10.50 2.93
N ILE A 405 -3.85 -9.31 2.54
CA ILE A 405 -4.25 -8.61 1.32
C ILE A 405 -3.01 -7.92 0.73
N ILE A 406 -2.68 -8.22 -0.53
CA ILE A 406 -1.53 -7.62 -1.22
C ILE A 406 -1.85 -7.27 -2.67
N ALA A 407 -1.50 -6.05 -3.07
CA ALA A 407 -1.58 -5.57 -4.44
C ALA A 407 -0.18 -5.48 -5.07
N PRO A 408 0.00 -5.91 -6.34
CA PRO A 408 1.15 -5.47 -7.11
C PRO A 408 0.98 -3.98 -7.44
N MET A 409 2.04 -3.19 -7.31
CA MET A 409 2.00 -1.78 -7.68
C MET A 409 1.88 -1.65 -9.19
N ILE A 410 0.81 -1.01 -9.63
CA ILE A 410 0.56 -0.72 -11.03
C ILE A 410 0.28 0.77 -11.21
N THR A 411 0.84 1.34 -12.27
CA THR A 411 0.77 2.77 -12.57
C THR A 411 0.19 3.00 -13.97
N ARG A 412 -0.39 4.18 -14.20
CA ARG A 412 -0.73 4.63 -15.56
C ARG A 412 0.53 5.17 -16.22
N SER A 413 0.85 4.71 -17.42
CA SER A 413 2.07 5.07 -18.15
C SER A 413 2.29 6.59 -18.18
N GLY A 414 3.48 7.03 -17.76
CA GLY A 414 3.88 8.45 -17.76
C GLY A 414 3.15 9.33 -16.73
N ARG A 415 2.36 8.76 -15.81
CA ARG A 415 1.64 9.50 -14.75
C ARG A 415 2.00 8.94 -13.38
N LEU A 416 1.69 9.71 -12.33
CA LEU A 416 1.84 9.27 -10.93
C LEU A 416 0.64 8.47 -10.42
N TRP A 417 -0.46 8.41 -11.18
CA TRP A 417 -1.66 7.69 -10.77
C TRP A 417 -1.36 6.19 -10.69
N SER A 418 -1.76 5.57 -9.58
CA SER A 418 -1.50 4.16 -9.25
C SER A 418 -2.69 3.52 -8.52
N ASN A 419 -2.71 2.19 -8.47
CA ASN A 419 -3.77 1.38 -7.84
C ASN A 419 -3.69 1.32 -6.30
N PHE A 420 -3.11 2.33 -5.65
CA PHE A 420 -3.03 2.43 -4.19
C PHE A 420 -2.98 3.89 -3.75
N TRP A 421 -3.43 4.18 -2.53
CA TRP A 421 -3.23 5.49 -1.89
C TRP A 421 -2.33 5.35 -0.68
N GLY A 422 -1.38 6.27 -0.50
CA GLY A 422 -0.50 6.25 0.66
C GLY A 422 -1.09 6.89 1.93
N ALA A 423 -2.10 7.75 1.78
CA ALA A 423 -2.77 8.42 2.90
C ALA A 423 -4.26 8.66 2.61
N LEU A 424 -5.02 9.00 3.65
CA LEU A 424 -6.41 9.44 3.55
C LEU A 424 -6.57 10.84 4.13
N SER A 425 -7.51 11.60 3.58
CA SER A 425 -8.01 12.83 4.19
C SER A 425 -8.82 12.51 5.47
N ALA A 426 -9.18 13.53 6.24
CA ALA A 426 -10.04 13.37 7.41
C ALA A 426 -11.41 12.75 7.06
N ASP A 427 -11.90 13.01 5.84
CA ASP A 427 -13.17 12.47 5.33
C ASP A 427 -13.02 11.06 4.72
N GLY A 428 -11.81 10.48 4.75
CA GLY A 428 -11.55 9.14 4.23
C GLY A 428 -11.30 9.04 2.72
N TYR A 429 -11.18 10.19 2.03
CA TYR A 429 -10.86 10.28 0.60
C TYR A 429 -9.35 10.31 0.34
N TYR A 430 -8.95 10.34 -0.93
CA TYR A 430 -7.55 10.42 -1.35
C TYR A 430 -6.79 11.55 -0.65
N ALA A 431 -5.65 11.20 -0.06
CA ALA A 431 -4.60 12.14 0.28
C ALA A 431 -3.25 11.57 -0.18
N ARG A 432 -2.33 12.45 -0.54
CA ARG A 432 -0.97 12.06 -0.91
C ARG A 432 -0.12 11.90 0.35
N SER A 433 0.48 10.73 0.56
CA SER A 433 1.49 10.55 1.61
C SER A 433 2.83 11.17 1.21
N GLU A 434 3.68 11.44 2.21
CA GLU A 434 5.01 12.03 2.00
C GLU A 434 5.91 11.18 1.09
N ASP A 435 5.77 9.85 1.16
CA ASP A 435 6.58 8.87 0.43
C ASP A 435 5.95 8.36 -0.88
N TYR A 436 4.74 8.81 -1.21
CA TYR A 436 3.99 8.29 -2.36
C TYR A 436 4.77 8.34 -3.67
N VAL A 437 5.35 9.52 -3.98
CA VAL A 437 6.12 9.72 -5.22
C VAL A 437 7.37 8.85 -5.25
N ASP A 438 8.01 8.66 -4.09
CA ASP A 438 9.21 7.82 -3.98
C ASP A 438 8.90 6.35 -4.24
N ILE A 439 7.75 5.87 -3.77
CA ILE A 439 7.28 4.49 -3.99
C ILE A 439 6.91 4.30 -5.46
N VAL A 440 6.09 5.20 -6.03
CA VAL A 440 5.63 5.12 -7.42
C VAL A 440 6.78 5.18 -8.42
N GLN A 441 7.81 5.99 -8.16
CA GLN A 441 8.98 6.12 -9.04
C GLN A 441 10.06 5.06 -8.79
N GLY A 442 9.85 4.12 -7.86
CA GLY A 442 10.84 3.10 -7.53
C GLY A 442 12.08 3.63 -6.81
N ARG A 443 12.02 4.85 -6.23
CA ARG A 443 13.10 5.37 -5.36
C ARG A 443 13.13 4.65 -4.01
N ARG A 444 11.96 4.20 -3.54
CA ARG A 444 11.82 3.31 -2.38
C ARG A 444 11.11 2.04 -2.83
N VAL A 445 11.83 0.93 -2.81
CA VAL A 445 11.32 -0.39 -3.21
C VAL A 445 11.08 -1.25 -1.98
N GLY A 446 9.92 -1.88 -1.89
CA GLY A 446 9.47 -2.62 -0.71
C GLY A 446 8.04 -3.15 -0.79
N VAL A 447 7.55 -3.58 0.38
CA VAL A 447 6.18 -4.01 0.66
C VAL A 447 5.62 -3.04 1.70
N TRP A 448 4.58 -2.30 1.32
CA TRP A 448 4.11 -1.13 2.04
C TRP A 448 2.72 -1.37 2.58
N ASN A 449 2.52 -1.18 3.89
CA ASN A 449 1.19 -1.15 4.49
C ASN A 449 0.51 0.18 4.11
N VAL A 450 -0.58 0.10 3.36
CA VAL A 450 -1.28 1.25 2.76
C VAL A 450 -2.77 1.23 3.09
N PRO A 451 -3.42 2.41 3.19
CA PRO A 451 -4.84 2.49 3.52
C PRO A 451 -5.78 2.08 2.40
N TYR A 452 -5.34 2.02 1.14
CA TYR A 452 -6.21 1.77 -0.01
C TYR A 452 -5.47 1.01 -1.11
N VAL A 453 -6.12 0.01 -1.68
CA VAL A 453 -5.70 -0.73 -2.88
C VAL A 453 -6.90 -0.94 -3.80
N SER A 454 -6.69 -0.98 -5.11
CA SER A 454 -7.75 -1.16 -6.10
C SER A 454 -7.25 -1.97 -7.31
N SER A 455 -8.16 -2.28 -8.23
CA SER A 455 -7.92 -2.84 -9.57
C SER A 455 -7.32 -4.25 -9.62
N VAL A 456 -6.19 -4.49 -8.96
CA VAL A 456 -5.58 -5.81 -8.83
C VAL A 456 -5.03 -6.03 -7.43
N TYR A 457 -5.46 -7.12 -6.79
CA TYR A 457 -5.00 -7.51 -5.47
C TYR A 457 -5.36 -8.97 -5.17
N LEU A 458 -4.52 -9.59 -4.35
CA LEU A 458 -4.71 -10.94 -3.83
C LEU A 458 -5.23 -10.84 -2.39
N VAL A 459 -6.26 -11.61 -2.07
CA VAL A 459 -6.84 -11.75 -0.73
C VAL A 459 -6.69 -13.20 -0.27
N GLU A 460 -6.15 -13.40 0.92
CA GLU A 460 -6.14 -14.72 1.56
C GLU A 460 -7.57 -15.12 1.95
N ALA A 461 -8.03 -16.29 1.49
CA ALA A 461 -9.40 -16.73 1.73
C ALA A 461 -9.69 -17.01 3.22
N GLY A 462 -8.66 -17.27 4.02
CA GLY A 462 -8.75 -17.33 5.49
C GLY A 462 -9.39 -16.06 6.06
N VAL A 463 -8.90 -14.89 5.65
CA VAL A 463 -9.38 -13.57 6.08
C VAL A 463 -10.85 -13.35 5.72
N LEU A 464 -11.27 -13.80 4.53
CA LEU A 464 -12.68 -13.74 4.10
C LEU A 464 -13.61 -14.55 5.01
N ARG A 465 -13.11 -15.66 5.57
CA ARG A 465 -13.89 -16.59 6.41
C ARG A 465 -13.83 -16.22 7.90
N SER A 466 -12.71 -15.67 8.39
CA SER A 466 -12.50 -15.37 9.81
C SER A 466 -12.90 -13.96 10.21
N ASP A 467 -12.57 -12.96 9.39
CA ASP A 467 -12.63 -11.55 9.79
C ASP A 467 -13.60 -10.74 8.91
N LEU A 468 -13.61 -10.98 7.59
CA LEU A 468 -14.50 -10.31 6.63
C LEU A 468 -15.77 -11.12 6.32
N LYS A 469 -16.47 -11.53 7.38
CA LYS A 469 -17.67 -12.40 7.31
C LYS A 469 -18.89 -11.75 6.68
N GLN A 470 -18.93 -10.41 6.65
CA GLN A 470 -20.02 -9.66 6.09
C GLN A 470 -20.09 -9.93 4.58
N TYR A 471 -21.29 -10.19 4.05
CA TYR A 471 -21.44 -10.42 2.62
C TYR A 471 -21.13 -9.15 1.83
N GLN A 472 -21.76 -8.02 2.22
CA GLN A 472 -21.66 -6.72 1.58
C GLN A 472 -20.37 -5.99 2.00
N LEU A 473 -19.28 -6.23 1.30
CA LEU A 473 -17.99 -5.57 1.52
C LEU A 473 -17.80 -4.37 0.59
N PHE A 474 -18.40 -4.39 -0.60
CA PHE A 474 -18.25 -3.36 -1.63
C PHE A 474 -19.40 -2.34 -1.64
N SER A 475 -20.44 -2.55 -0.83
CA SER A 475 -21.61 -1.67 -0.79
C SER A 475 -21.43 -0.52 0.21
N SER A 476 -21.72 0.72 -0.21
CA SER A 476 -21.78 1.89 0.66
C SER A 476 -22.75 2.94 0.09
N SER A 477 -23.35 3.76 0.96
CA SER A 477 -24.23 4.86 0.55
C SER A 477 -23.48 6.12 0.11
N SER A 478 -22.20 6.25 0.48
CA SER A 478 -21.41 7.47 0.26
C SER A 478 -20.04 7.25 -0.39
N LEU A 479 -19.56 6.01 -0.41
CA LEU A 479 -18.24 5.65 -0.93
C LEU A 479 -18.38 4.84 -2.23
N ASP A 480 -17.43 4.99 -3.14
CA ASP A 480 -17.32 4.07 -4.27
C ASP A 480 -16.97 2.64 -3.80
N PRO A 481 -17.14 1.62 -4.65
CA PRO A 481 -17.03 0.23 -4.23
C PRO A 481 -15.66 -0.15 -3.65
N ASP A 482 -14.57 0.36 -4.24
CA ASP A 482 -13.21 0.07 -3.78
C ASP A 482 -12.90 0.80 -2.47
N MET A 483 -13.38 2.05 -2.33
CA MET A 483 -13.31 2.78 -1.07
C MET A 483 -14.09 2.09 0.04
N ALA A 484 -15.29 1.57 -0.27
CA ALA A 484 -16.13 0.82 0.67
C ALA A 484 -15.42 -0.45 1.15
N PHE A 485 -14.87 -1.23 0.20
CA PHE A 485 -14.07 -2.42 0.52
C PHE A 485 -12.89 -2.09 1.42
N CYS A 486 -12.05 -1.13 1.02
CA CYS A 486 -10.88 -0.73 1.81
C CYS A 486 -11.28 -0.21 3.20
N HIS A 487 -12.38 0.54 3.31
CA HIS A 487 -12.90 1.01 4.59
C HIS A 487 -13.32 -0.16 5.49
N ASN A 488 -14.07 -1.12 4.94
CA ASN A 488 -14.54 -2.31 5.66
C ASN A 488 -13.39 -3.22 6.10
N VAL A 489 -12.32 -3.33 5.31
CA VAL A 489 -11.10 -4.03 5.70
C VAL A 489 -10.40 -3.33 6.87
N ARG A 490 -10.23 -2.00 6.79
CA ARG A 490 -9.57 -1.23 7.85
C ARG A 490 -10.36 -1.22 9.16
N SER A 491 -11.70 -1.24 9.09
CA SER A 491 -12.55 -1.28 10.29
C SER A 491 -12.40 -2.59 11.07
N GLN A 492 -11.97 -3.68 10.42
CA GLN A 492 -11.60 -4.95 11.06
C GLN A 492 -10.13 -5.01 11.49
N GLY A 493 -9.34 -3.95 11.29
CA GLY A 493 -7.92 -3.90 11.67
C GLY A 493 -7.01 -4.77 10.79
N ILE A 494 -7.47 -5.16 9.60
CA ILE A 494 -6.67 -5.92 8.63
C ILE A 494 -5.80 -4.94 7.84
N PHE A 495 -4.54 -5.30 7.64
CA PHE A 495 -3.62 -4.53 6.82
C PHE A 495 -3.78 -4.87 5.35
N MET A 496 -3.68 -3.85 4.51
CA MET A 496 -3.56 -3.98 3.06
C MET A 496 -2.15 -3.57 2.67
N PHE A 497 -1.56 -4.34 1.77
CA PHE A 497 -0.19 -4.12 1.33
C PHE A 497 -0.13 -3.82 -0.16
N VAL A 498 0.84 -3.02 -0.56
CA VAL A 498 1.26 -2.88 -1.96
C VAL A 498 2.74 -3.25 -2.08
N THR A 499 3.11 -4.04 -3.08
CA THR A 499 4.51 -4.36 -3.39
C THR A 499 4.95 -3.69 -4.67
N ASN A 500 6.11 -3.04 -4.64
CA ASN A 500 6.81 -2.54 -5.82
C ASN A 500 8.21 -3.16 -5.95
N MET A 501 8.40 -4.35 -5.35
CA MET A 501 9.65 -5.14 -5.43
C MET A 501 9.99 -5.56 -6.86
N ASP A 502 8.98 -5.73 -7.70
CA ASP A 502 9.10 -6.09 -9.11
C ASP A 502 8.32 -5.10 -9.99
N THR A 503 8.61 -5.10 -11.28
CA THR A 503 7.76 -4.45 -12.27
C THR A 503 6.64 -5.42 -12.63
N PHE A 504 5.39 -5.06 -12.31
CA PHE A 504 4.24 -5.94 -12.54
C PHE A 504 3.47 -5.62 -13.82
N GLY A 505 3.35 -4.32 -14.15
CA GLY A 505 2.61 -3.89 -15.32
C GLY A 505 2.12 -2.45 -15.24
N ARG A 506 1.01 -2.16 -15.94
CA ARG A 506 0.39 -0.83 -16.07
C ARG A 506 -1.14 -0.92 -16.07
N ILE A 507 -1.82 0.22 -15.96
CA ILE A 507 -3.27 0.34 -16.12
C ILE A 507 -3.58 1.13 -17.40
N LEU A 508 -4.50 0.59 -18.20
CA LEU A 508 -5.02 1.23 -19.41
C LEU A 508 -5.82 2.48 -19.06
N SER A 509 -5.86 3.41 -20.01
CA SER A 509 -6.86 4.46 -20.04
C SER A 509 -8.12 3.95 -20.74
N THR A 510 -9.26 4.02 -20.05
CA THR A 510 -10.58 3.82 -20.66
C THR A 510 -11.24 5.14 -21.08
N GLU A 511 -10.57 6.27 -20.83
CA GLU A 511 -11.02 7.61 -21.24
C GLU A 511 -11.25 7.66 -22.76
N ASN A 512 -12.45 8.07 -23.16
CA ASN A 512 -12.84 8.27 -24.56
C ASN A 512 -12.75 7.02 -25.46
N TYR A 513 -12.77 5.80 -24.91
CA TYR A 513 -12.83 4.59 -25.72
C TYR A 513 -14.14 4.54 -26.52
N ARG A 514 -14.03 4.29 -27.83
CA ARG A 514 -15.15 4.23 -28.76
C ARG A 514 -15.40 2.78 -29.16
N THR A 515 -16.67 2.43 -29.36
CA THR A 515 -17.12 1.08 -29.72
C THR A 515 -17.87 1.06 -31.06
N GLU A 516 -17.59 2.04 -31.92
CA GLU A 516 -18.31 2.27 -33.19
C GLU A 516 -17.63 1.63 -34.41
N HIS A 517 -16.39 1.16 -34.25
CA HIS A 517 -15.58 0.54 -35.28
C HIS A 517 -15.60 -0.99 -35.16
N LEU A 518 -15.28 -1.69 -36.24
CA LEU A 518 -15.15 -3.15 -36.21
C LEU A 518 -13.92 -3.53 -35.35
N HIS A 519 -12.79 -2.84 -35.52
CA HIS A 519 -11.59 -2.96 -34.68
C HIS A 519 -11.27 -1.67 -33.92
N ASN A 520 -12.00 -1.44 -32.83
CA ASN A 520 -11.89 -0.23 -32.00
C ASN A 520 -10.48 0.05 -31.44
N ASP A 521 -9.72 -0.99 -31.15
CA ASP A 521 -8.35 -0.90 -30.64
C ASP A 521 -7.38 -0.18 -31.60
N LEU A 522 -7.66 -0.15 -32.92
CA LEU A 522 -6.85 0.60 -33.89
C LEU A 522 -6.77 2.08 -33.54
N TRP A 523 -7.82 2.67 -32.96
CA TRP A 523 -7.88 4.09 -32.60
C TRP A 523 -7.18 4.44 -31.27
N GLN A 524 -6.55 3.45 -30.59
CA GLN A 524 -5.99 3.64 -29.24
C GLN A 524 -4.56 4.16 -29.20
N ILE A 525 -3.96 4.54 -30.34
CA ILE A 525 -2.58 5.03 -30.44
C ILE A 525 -2.28 6.26 -29.57
N PHE A 526 -3.29 7.08 -29.26
CA PHE A 526 -3.11 8.27 -28.43
C PHE A 526 -3.22 8.00 -26.93
N GLU A 527 -4.28 7.30 -26.50
CA GLU A 527 -4.59 7.10 -25.08
C GLU A 527 -3.73 5.98 -24.47
N ASN A 528 -3.43 4.94 -25.25
CA ASN A 528 -2.74 3.73 -24.82
C ASN A 528 -1.60 3.38 -25.78
N GLN A 529 -0.71 4.35 -26.06
CA GLN A 529 0.34 4.23 -27.08
C GLN A 529 1.22 2.97 -26.92
N GLN A 530 1.60 2.62 -25.69
CA GLN A 530 2.45 1.45 -25.44
C GLN A 530 1.71 0.14 -25.79
N ASP A 531 0.47 -0.01 -25.35
CA ASP A 531 -0.36 -1.18 -25.63
C ASP A 531 -0.68 -1.31 -27.12
N TRP A 532 -0.95 -0.17 -27.77
CA TRP A 532 -1.12 -0.10 -29.21
C TRP A 532 0.15 -0.54 -29.95
N GLN A 533 1.32 -0.09 -29.49
CA GLN A 533 2.61 -0.52 -30.04
C GLN A 533 2.80 -2.03 -29.87
N ASP A 534 2.60 -2.54 -28.65
CA ASP A 534 2.78 -3.96 -28.32
C ASP A 534 1.86 -4.87 -29.17
N ARG A 535 0.67 -4.37 -29.56
CA ARG A 535 -0.29 -5.12 -30.39
C ARG A 535 -0.03 -5.00 -31.89
N TYR A 536 0.26 -3.79 -32.37
CA TYR A 536 0.20 -3.49 -33.80
C TYR A 536 1.55 -3.24 -34.47
N ILE A 537 2.57 -2.86 -33.72
CA ILE A 537 3.92 -2.67 -34.28
C ILE A 537 4.69 -3.98 -34.20
N HIS A 538 5.36 -4.33 -35.30
CA HIS A 538 6.13 -5.56 -35.41
C HIS A 538 7.17 -5.63 -34.29
N GLU A 539 7.28 -6.78 -33.63
CA GLU A 539 8.23 -7.05 -32.53
C GLU A 539 9.70 -6.71 -32.83
N ASN A 540 10.08 -6.70 -34.11
CA ASN A 540 11.44 -6.44 -34.57
C ASN A 540 11.68 -4.96 -34.90
N TYR A 541 10.64 -4.12 -34.96
CA TYR A 541 10.74 -2.70 -35.28
C TYR A 541 11.74 -1.97 -34.36
N THR A 542 11.66 -2.18 -33.04
CA THR A 542 12.56 -1.50 -32.08
C THR A 542 14.02 -1.96 -32.18
N ARG A 543 14.25 -3.17 -32.70
CA ARG A 543 15.59 -3.77 -32.85
C ARG A 543 16.13 -3.71 -34.27
N MET A 544 15.33 -3.33 -35.27
CA MET A 544 15.67 -3.45 -36.69
C MET A 544 16.99 -2.77 -37.06
N MET A 545 17.31 -1.68 -36.38
CA MET A 545 18.55 -0.93 -36.59
C MET A 545 19.77 -1.63 -35.99
N THR A 546 19.60 -2.21 -34.81
CA THR A 546 20.67 -2.92 -34.07
C THR A 546 20.96 -4.27 -34.71
N ASP A 547 19.90 -4.98 -35.09
CA ASP A 547 19.95 -6.33 -35.66
C ASP A 547 20.13 -6.32 -37.19
N LYS A 548 20.26 -5.12 -37.79
CA LYS A 548 20.45 -4.90 -39.24
C LYS A 548 19.38 -5.58 -40.09
N LEU A 549 18.12 -5.44 -39.68
CA LEU A 549 16.95 -5.99 -40.38
C LEU A 549 16.41 -5.06 -41.49
N VAL A 550 17.04 -3.91 -41.69
CA VAL A 550 16.66 -2.99 -42.77
C VAL A 550 17.38 -3.39 -44.05
N GLU A 551 16.61 -3.68 -45.08
CA GLU A 551 17.09 -4.03 -46.41
C GLU A 551 17.03 -2.83 -47.35
N ASN A 552 17.83 -2.90 -48.41
CA ASN A 552 17.86 -1.91 -49.49
C ASN A 552 17.75 -2.65 -50.83
N PRO A 553 16.53 -3.05 -51.23
CA PRO A 553 16.32 -3.83 -52.45
C PRO A 553 16.67 -3.06 -53.73
N CYS A 554 16.52 -1.73 -53.73
CA CYS A 554 16.76 -0.84 -54.86
C CYS A 554 17.35 0.49 -54.36
N PRO A 555 18.17 1.21 -55.15
CA PRO A 555 18.69 2.52 -54.77
C PRO A 555 17.59 3.44 -54.22
N ASP A 556 17.84 4.03 -53.05
CA ASP A 556 16.91 4.89 -52.29
C ASP A 556 15.57 4.26 -51.89
N VAL A 557 15.46 2.92 -51.92
CA VAL A 557 14.30 2.17 -51.41
C VAL A 557 14.73 1.34 -50.22
N TYR A 558 14.15 1.64 -49.05
CA TYR A 558 14.39 0.91 -47.81
C TYR A 558 13.22 0.03 -47.46
N TRP A 559 13.50 -1.18 -46.97
CA TRP A 559 12.50 -2.14 -46.55
C TRP A 559 12.78 -2.59 -45.11
N PHE A 560 11.77 -2.51 -44.26
CA PHE A 560 11.90 -2.82 -42.84
C PHE A 560 10.57 -3.32 -42.25
N PRO A 561 10.61 -4.12 -41.17
CA PRO A 561 9.40 -4.59 -40.49
C PRO A 561 8.71 -3.43 -39.77
N ILE A 562 7.38 -3.33 -39.90
CA ILE A 562 6.60 -2.23 -39.31
C ILE A 562 5.35 -2.71 -38.59
N PHE A 563 4.44 -3.41 -39.25
CA PHE A 563 3.17 -3.87 -38.69
C PHE A 563 3.22 -5.36 -38.34
N THR A 564 2.46 -5.77 -37.32
CA THR A 564 2.13 -7.18 -37.07
C THR A 564 1.09 -7.66 -38.08
N ASP A 565 0.97 -8.98 -38.27
CA ASP A 565 -0.08 -9.56 -39.11
C ASP A 565 -1.48 -9.13 -38.64
N VAL A 566 -1.69 -9.09 -37.31
CA VAL A 566 -2.93 -8.59 -36.71
C VAL A 566 -3.24 -7.15 -37.10
N ALA A 567 -2.23 -6.27 -37.14
CA ALA A 567 -2.45 -4.90 -37.59
C ALA A 567 -2.88 -4.85 -39.06
N CYS A 568 -2.23 -5.64 -39.91
CA CYS A 568 -2.57 -5.74 -41.33
C CYS A 568 -4.01 -6.26 -41.51
N ASP A 569 -4.35 -7.36 -40.85
CA ASP A 569 -5.68 -7.98 -40.92
C ASP A 569 -6.76 -7.01 -40.45
N HIS A 570 -6.61 -6.42 -39.26
CA HIS A 570 -7.58 -5.48 -38.71
C HIS A 570 -7.73 -4.24 -39.61
N MET A 571 -6.64 -3.70 -40.18
CA MET A 571 -6.75 -2.57 -41.10
C MET A 571 -7.49 -2.95 -42.39
N VAL A 572 -7.20 -4.12 -42.97
CA VAL A 572 -7.90 -4.60 -44.18
C VAL A 572 -9.37 -4.84 -43.90
N GLU A 573 -9.70 -5.54 -42.81
CA GLU A 573 -11.07 -5.82 -42.39
C GLU A 573 -11.88 -4.54 -42.17
N GLU A 574 -11.28 -3.49 -41.59
CA GLU A 574 -11.95 -2.20 -41.40
C GLU A 574 -12.24 -1.49 -42.74
N MET A 575 -11.30 -1.55 -43.69
CA MET A 575 -11.50 -0.97 -45.03
C MET A 575 -12.58 -1.73 -45.82
N GLU A 576 -12.58 -3.05 -45.74
CA GLU A 576 -13.62 -3.87 -46.38
C GLU A 576 -14.98 -3.70 -45.71
N HIS A 577 -15.01 -3.51 -44.39
CA HIS A 577 -16.23 -3.19 -43.66
C HIS A 577 -16.84 -1.86 -44.10
N PHE A 578 -16.00 -0.84 -44.37
CA PHE A 578 -16.45 0.42 -44.96
C PHE A 578 -16.98 0.24 -46.39
N GLY A 579 -16.32 -0.59 -47.20
CA GLY A 579 -16.79 -1.11 -48.48
C GLY A 579 -16.94 -0.11 -49.64
N LYS A 580 -16.63 1.18 -49.43
CA LYS A 580 -16.78 2.25 -50.43
C LYS A 580 -15.47 2.57 -51.17
N TRP A 581 -14.89 1.57 -51.80
CA TRP A 581 -13.71 1.66 -52.67
C TRP A 581 -13.93 2.62 -53.86
N SER A 582 -12.87 3.30 -54.35
CA SER A 582 -12.94 4.09 -55.58
C SER A 582 -13.17 3.21 -56.80
N GLY A 583 -13.66 3.81 -57.88
CA GLY A 583 -13.76 3.16 -59.18
C GLY A 583 -12.43 3.10 -59.96
N GLY A 584 -11.31 3.60 -59.42
CA GLY A 584 -10.01 3.61 -60.10
C GLY A 584 -9.95 4.52 -61.35
N GLY A 585 -10.73 5.59 -61.39
CA GLY A 585 -10.72 6.58 -62.48
C GLY A 585 -10.15 7.92 -62.03
N ASN A 586 -9.64 8.72 -62.96
CA ASN A 586 -8.98 10.01 -62.66
C ASN A 586 -9.89 11.06 -62.01
N VAL A 587 -11.20 10.83 -61.92
CA VAL A 587 -12.16 11.74 -61.29
C VAL A 587 -12.68 11.07 -60.03
N ASP A 588 -12.28 11.60 -58.87
CA ASP A 588 -12.73 11.12 -57.57
C ASP A 588 -13.30 12.28 -56.75
N THR A 589 -14.61 12.26 -56.53
CA THR A 589 -15.33 13.29 -55.77
C THR A 589 -15.12 13.22 -54.26
N ARG A 590 -14.43 12.17 -53.77
CA ARG A 590 -14.11 11.92 -52.37
C ARG A 590 -12.84 12.69 -51.93
N ILE A 591 -12.01 13.13 -52.89
CA ILE A 591 -10.79 13.92 -52.64
C ILE A 591 -10.96 15.40 -52.95
N GLN A 592 -10.21 16.24 -52.23
CA GLN A 592 -10.27 17.70 -52.40
C GLN A 592 -9.63 18.11 -53.73
N GLY A 593 -10.46 18.46 -54.72
CA GLY A 593 -10.03 18.84 -56.08
C GLY A 593 -10.62 17.97 -57.18
N GLY A 594 -11.21 16.81 -56.85
CA GLY A 594 -11.99 16.01 -57.78
C GLY A 594 -11.20 15.25 -58.84
N TYR A 595 -9.86 15.35 -58.86
CA TYR A 595 -9.01 14.77 -59.90
C TYR A 595 -7.77 14.11 -59.30
N GLU A 596 -7.55 12.85 -59.66
CA GLU A 596 -6.41 12.03 -59.23
C GLU A 596 -5.47 11.79 -60.42
N ASN A 597 -4.21 12.20 -60.28
CA ASN A 597 -3.22 12.15 -61.37
C ASN A 597 -2.76 10.71 -61.68
N VAL A 598 -2.88 9.79 -60.72
CA VAL A 598 -2.55 8.37 -60.84
C VAL A 598 -3.65 7.60 -60.10
N PRO A 599 -4.71 7.16 -60.80
CA PRO A 599 -5.88 6.62 -60.11
C PRO A 599 -5.60 5.25 -59.49
N THR A 600 -6.05 5.06 -58.25
CA THR A 600 -6.03 3.78 -57.55
C THR A 600 -7.43 3.37 -57.09
N ILE A 601 -7.61 2.07 -56.80
CA ILE A 601 -8.81 1.57 -56.11
C ILE A 601 -8.47 1.55 -54.63
N ASP A 602 -9.03 2.50 -53.88
CA ASP A 602 -8.59 2.86 -52.53
C ASP A 602 -9.71 3.44 -51.66
N ILE A 603 -9.36 3.52 -50.38
CA ILE A 603 -10.07 4.24 -49.34
C ILE A 603 -9.02 5.11 -48.62
N HIS A 604 -9.27 6.41 -48.54
CA HIS A 604 -8.44 7.32 -47.77
C HIS A 604 -8.77 7.25 -46.28
N MET A 605 -7.75 7.39 -45.44
CA MET A 605 -7.88 7.32 -43.97
C MET A 605 -8.90 8.34 -43.40
N ASN A 606 -9.11 9.48 -44.06
CA ASN A 606 -10.10 10.47 -43.63
C ASN A 606 -11.55 9.99 -43.82
N GLN A 607 -11.81 9.10 -44.78
CA GLN A 607 -13.15 8.57 -45.08
C GLN A 607 -13.66 7.65 -43.98
N ILE A 608 -12.75 7.01 -43.24
CA ILE A 608 -13.05 6.16 -42.08
C ILE A 608 -12.71 6.85 -40.74
N ASN A 609 -12.40 8.15 -40.74
CA ASN A 609 -11.98 8.90 -39.56
C ASN A 609 -10.73 8.34 -38.84
N PHE A 610 -9.76 7.79 -39.59
CA PHE A 610 -8.49 7.26 -39.07
C PHE A 610 -7.26 8.13 -39.41
N GLU A 611 -7.47 9.28 -40.08
CA GLU A 611 -6.38 10.15 -40.55
C GLU A 611 -5.48 10.67 -39.41
N LYS A 612 -6.04 10.99 -38.23
CA LYS A 612 -5.26 11.54 -37.12
C LYS A 612 -4.37 10.48 -36.48
N GLU A 613 -4.92 9.29 -36.32
CA GLU A 613 -4.26 8.10 -35.78
C GLU A 613 -3.14 7.66 -36.73
N TRP A 614 -3.43 7.61 -38.03
CA TRP A 614 -2.43 7.35 -39.06
C TRP A 614 -1.30 8.40 -39.06
N HIS A 615 -1.62 9.69 -38.94
CA HIS A 615 -0.61 10.74 -38.81
C HIS A 615 0.26 10.58 -37.56
N LYS A 616 -0.31 10.19 -36.42
CA LYS A 616 0.44 9.88 -35.20
C LYS A 616 1.35 8.68 -35.43
N PHE A 617 0.87 7.63 -36.09
CA PHE A 617 1.69 6.49 -36.48
C PHE A 617 2.89 6.90 -37.34
N LEU A 618 2.66 7.72 -38.39
CA LEU A 618 3.73 8.21 -39.26
C LEU A 618 4.77 9.01 -38.47
N LEU A 619 4.35 9.88 -37.54
CA LEU A 619 5.26 10.67 -36.72
C LEU A 619 6.08 9.84 -35.73
N GLU A 620 5.46 8.87 -35.08
CA GLU A 620 6.11 8.09 -34.01
C GLU A 620 6.96 6.94 -34.55
N TYR A 621 6.55 6.32 -35.66
CA TYR A 621 7.15 5.08 -36.14
C TYR A 621 7.81 5.16 -37.53
N ILE A 622 7.40 6.09 -38.40
CA ILE A 622 8.00 6.20 -39.74
C ILE A 622 9.05 7.31 -39.78
N ALA A 623 8.72 8.50 -39.29
CA ALA A 623 9.63 9.65 -39.31
C ALA A 623 11.00 9.36 -38.68
N PRO A 624 11.13 8.68 -37.51
CA PRO A 624 12.44 8.38 -36.94
C PRO A 624 13.29 7.45 -37.81
N VAL A 625 12.64 6.55 -38.56
CA VAL A 625 13.31 5.64 -39.50
C VAL A 625 13.79 6.42 -40.71
N THR A 626 12.92 7.24 -41.30
CA THR A 626 13.23 8.07 -42.47
C THR A 626 14.38 9.02 -42.19
N GLU A 627 14.36 9.74 -41.07
CA GLU A 627 15.44 10.66 -40.68
C GLU A 627 16.78 9.94 -40.47
N LYS A 628 16.73 8.67 -40.03
CA LYS A 628 17.92 7.84 -39.85
C LYS A 628 18.46 7.29 -41.17
N MET A 629 17.59 6.91 -42.10
CA MET A 629 17.97 6.38 -43.42
C MET A 629 18.41 7.47 -44.40
N PHE A 630 17.90 8.69 -44.22
CA PHE A 630 18.27 9.87 -45.01
C PHE A 630 18.85 10.99 -44.12
N PRO A 631 20.12 10.88 -43.68
CA PRO A 631 20.74 11.90 -42.84
C PRO A 631 20.69 13.29 -43.47
N GLY A 632 20.16 14.27 -42.73
CA GLY A 632 19.97 15.65 -43.20
C GLY A 632 18.55 15.94 -43.72
N TYR A 633 17.71 14.92 -43.86
CA TYR A 633 16.28 15.08 -44.04
C TYR A 633 15.58 15.17 -42.68
N TYR A 634 14.66 16.13 -42.53
CA TYR A 634 13.87 16.32 -41.31
C TYR A 634 12.38 16.19 -41.65
N THR A 635 11.71 15.26 -41.00
CA THR A 635 10.32 14.91 -41.31
C THR A 635 9.38 15.63 -40.37
N LYS A 636 8.43 16.40 -40.90
CA LYS A 636 7.34 17.01 -40.13
C LYS A 636 6.01 16.65 -40.79
N VAL A 637 5.10 16.04 -40.04
CA VAL A 637 3.71 15.94 -40.45
C VAL A 637 3.02 17.27 -40.13
N ARG A 638 2.65 18.03 -41.16
CA ARG A 638 1.88 19.27 -41.00
C ARG A 638 0.44 18.90 -40.60
N ARG A 639 -0.07 19.45 -39.49
CA ARG A 639 -1.53 19.46 -39.24
C ARG A 639 -2.22 20.11 -40.45
N PRO A 640 -3.39 19.62 -40.90
CA PRO A 640 -4.08 20.18 -42.05
C PRO A 640 -4.61 21.58 -41.68
N ASN A 641 -3.78 22.60 -41.86
CA ASN A 641 -4.27 23.93 -42.17
C ASN A 641 -4.55 23.95 -43.67
N ARG A 642 -5.77 24.37 -44.02
CA ARG A 642 -6.27 24.62 -45.38
C ARG A 642 -5.19 25.26 -46.27
N THR A 643 -4.39 24.45 -46.94
CA THR A 643 -3.58 24.69 -48.15
C THR A 643 -2.53 23.59 -48.22
N GLY A 644 -2.67 22.73 -49.23
CA GLY A 644 -1.99 21.45 -49.34
C GLY A 644 -0.46 21.52 -49.45
N CYS A 645 0.14 20.43 -49.00
CA CYS A 645 1.26 19.75 -49.64
C CYS A 645 1.26 18.32 -49.10
N HIS A 646 0.92 17.37 -49.96
CA HIS A 646 1.05 15.93 -49.71
C HIS A 646 2.53 15.56 -49.72
N LEU A 647 2.96 14.75 -48.75
CA LEU A 647 4.19 13.97 -48.86
C LEU A 647 3.89 12.81 -49.82
N LEU A 648 4.71 12.69 -50.88
CA LEU A 648 4.96 11.42 -51.55
C LEU A 648 5.92 10.60 -50.68
#